data_AF-D8FJE5-F1
#
_entry.id   AF-D8FJE5-F1
#
_cell.length_a   1.000
_cell.length_b   1.000
_cell.length_c   1.000
_cell.angle_alpha   90.00
_cell.angle_beta   90.00
_cell.angle_gamma   90.00
#
_symmetry.space_group_name_H-M   'P 1'
#
loop_
_entity.id
_entity.type
_entity.pdbx_description
1 polymer ?
#
loop_
_entity_poly.entity_id
_entity_poly.type
_entity_poly.pdbx_seq_one_letter_code
_entity_poly.pdbx_strand_id
1 'polypeptide(L)'
;MKTYRKRFMASTLALLMTVSIPLTALAEEDTGTENNGIEISQELNGLPVSDPAEAPTDPSTGDELEKAKEALNKAINDAKDYQNTDDYKKSELSKEKKDLEGDIHAAENVKDALGEKPPTASVDDANRVANKLNSTLKNLKDEIKKEKDNKDALDKAKKELKKAIDDATTFKSNEKYTKGKAEYVTAFDQALKDAKTAKDEPGASVASLTDAKNTLTAAQKKLEEATLPIASTLAISEQKVSSNGYVSGYVKADGVAVPDVIVSFYTNDGVFVANGKTYANGYFEFYVGTEYYNYYYDGYYDGYYKGHYVYYDSTYGYYYKNSNNERVYINDYYWYGKDYRCGKSGYLLAEKLLYTTSEKAYVKGTCDYNNYYWPGSYDKKYYDYRVYPTSVSRTTSYVKGYLPNEKGRTVSVYSDDYYYDGYYSDGYYDYYGYYNRYYRSSKYYLGSATVDSDGYFTIYFNRSVPTSESLYYYVDGYKDGRYATVPSVSQAEAGTMFIKGKAGSFASIRVEDANGKKIGTTTANGDGEFSCYLDRKLSLGETIKVIASESSKYDSETTYKVTDTSLSGQTYARVSYIKGYPDGTFKPSNNVTRAEAAQMFATLLNGGTSFGTSSTTKFADANNKWYSPAVNYIAGKGLLSGYSDGTFKPDADITRAEFAQMISGYLKAGYAGSANFKDVKGHWASDAIDKVFGNKAVEGYPDGTFKPNKTLTRAEAVTVLNAVFNRYTTSNSFKNVSSANLKNYSDISSSHWAYYQILDASNAHVSQKVTSTSNEEVWK
;
A
#
# COMPACT_ATOMS: atom_id res chain seq x y z
N MET A 1 16.72 -2.42 -54.73
CA MET A 1 17.18 -3.83 -54.76
C MET A 1 15.97 -4.69 -54.38
N LYS A 2 15.07 -5.10 -55.29
CA LYS A 2 15.25 -6.15 -56.33
C LYS A 2 16.08 -7.33 -55.79
N THR A 3 15.48 -8.40 -55.29
CA THR A 3 14.99 -9.61 -56.00
C THR A 3 15.97 -10.78 -55.80
N TYR A 4 15.40 -11.98 -55.60
CA TYR A 4 15.93 -13.36 -55.69
C TYR A 4 15.89 -14.12 -54.36
N ARG A 5 14.79 -14.78 -53.97
CA ARG A 5 14.15 -16.00 -54.51
C ARG A 5 15.08 -17.22 -54.62
N LYS A 6 14.69 -18.25 -53.85
CA LYS A 6 14.75 -19.71 -54.09
C LYS A 6 16.04 -20.45 -53.74
N ARG A 7 15.91 -21.39 -52.79
CA ARG A 7 16.11 -22.87 -52.81
C ARG A 7 15.79 -23.34 -51.35
N PHE A 8 15.07 -24.40 -50.97
CA PHE A 8 14.59 -25.65 -51.60
C PHE A 8 13.46 -26.28 -50.73
N MET A 9 12.76 -27.29 -51.27
CA MET A 9 11.57 -28.06 -50.80
C MET A 9 11.69 -28.75 -49.39
N ALA A 10 10.65 -29.28 -48.70
CA ALA A 10 9.44 -29.99 -49.15
C ALA A 10 8.31 -30.12 -48.07
N SER A 11 7.06 -30.28 -48.56
CA SER A 11 5.89 -31.04 -48.04
C SER A 11 5.28 -30.68 -46.66
N THR A 12 3.98 -30.45 -46.43
CA THR A 12 2.69 -30.77 -47.11
C THR A 12 1.63 -29.80 -46.51
N LEU A 13 0.90 -28.98 -47.28
CA LEU A 13 -0.39 -29.23 -47.99
C LEU A 13 -1.58 -29.35 -47.01
N ALA A 14 -2.73 -28.65 -47.08
CA ALA A 14 -3.31 -27.51 -47.83
C ALA A 14 -4.73 -27.26 -47.19
N LEU A 15 -5.55 -26.24 -47.45
CA LEU A 15 -5.68 -25.26 -48.55
C LEU A 15 -6.64 -24.11 -48.13
N LEU A 16 -6.22 -22.86 -48.40
CA LEU A 16 -6.88 -21.56 -48.76
C LEU A 16 -8.31 -21.16 -48.28
N MET A 17 -8.58 -19.93 -47.77
CA MET A 17 -8.63 -18.55 -48.40
C MET A 17 -9.70 -18.44 -49.53
N THR A 18 -10.55 -17.41 -49.74
CA THR A 18 -10.61 -15.96 -49.42
C THR A 18 -11.96 -15.30 -49.87
N VAL A 19 -12.51 -14.37 -49.07
CA VAL A 19 -13.10 -13.01 -49.28
C VAL A 19 -13.72 -12.49 -50.63
N SER A 20 -14.93 -11.87 -50.49
CA SER A 20 -15.55 -10.64 -51.13
C SER A 20 -16.69 -10.67 -52.21
N ILE A 21 -17.93 -10.29 -51.78
CA ILE A 21 -18.99 -9.31 -52.27
C ILE A 21 -19.14 -9.04 -53.82
N PRO A 22 -20.32 -8.81 -54.52
CA PRO A 22 -21.63 -8.18 -54.16
C PRO A 22 -22.97 -8.78 -54.76
N LEU A 23 -24.06 -8.05 -54.47
CA LEU A 23 -25.47 -8.04 -54.91
C LEU A 23 -25.79 -8.11 -56.44
N THR A 24 -27.04 -8.50 -56.75
CA THR A 24 -27.91 -8.30 -57.95
C THR A 24 -27.93 -9.28 -59.15
N ALA A 25 -29.06 -10.00 -59.25
CA ALA A 25 -30.05 -10.10 -60.36
C ALA A 25 -29.80 -10.94 -61.65
N LEU A 26 -30.81 -11.82 -61.88
CA LEU A 26 -31.45 -12.31 -63.12
C LEU A 26 -30.92 -13.55 -63.89
N ALA A 27 -31.91 -14.43 -64.15
CA ALA A 27 -32.12 -15.37 -65.26
C ALA A 27 -31.56 -16.83 -65.19
N GLU A 28 -32.53 -17.73 -64.93
CA GLU A 28 -32.79 -19.08 -65.51
C GLU A 28 -31.67 -19.84 -66.25
N GLU A 29 -31.36 -21.07 -65.80
CA GLU A 29 -31.74 -22.32 -66.50
C GLU A 29 -31.43 -23.55 -65.63
N ASP A 30 -32.27 -24.57 -65.79
CA ASP A 30 -32.48 -25.76 -64.96
C ASP A 30 -31.51 -26.91 -65.29
N THR A 31 -31.14 -27.72 -64.28
CA THR A 31 -31.04 -29.21 -64.31
C THR A 31 -30.41 -29.73 -63.00
N GLY A 32 -31.12 -30.64 -62.32
CA GLY A 32 -30.92 -31.17 -60.95
C GLY A 32 -29.59 -31.86 -60.62
N THR A 33 -29.31 -32.34 -59.41
CA THR A 33 -30.08 -32.81 -58.23
C THR A 33 -29.03 -32.89 -57.09
N GLU A 34 -29.27 -32.64 -55.79
CA GLU A 34 -29.85 -33.58 -54.83
C GLU A 34 -29.84 -33.00 -53.38
N ASN A 35 -30.89 -33.36 -52.62
CA ASN A 35 -30.97 -33.61 -51.17
C ASN A 35 -31.14 -32.50 -50.09
N ASN A 36 -32.37 -32.51 -49.58
CA ASN A 36 -32.79 -32.48 -48.16
C ASN A 36 -33.19 -31.13 -47.53
N GLY A 37 -34.31 -30.62 -48.02
CA GLY A 37 -35.33 -29.93 -47.22
C GLY A 37 -36.67 -29.99 -47.96
N ILE A 38 -37.67 -30.68 -47.42
CA ILE A 38 -39.02 -30.71 -47.99
C ILE A 38 -39.98 -30.09 -46.96
N GLU A 39 -40.42 -28.87 -47.26
CA GLU A 39 -41.76 -28.38 -46.94
C GLU A 39 -42.79 -29.21 -47.72
N ILE A 40 -43.93 -29.50 -47.10
CA ILE A 40 -45.09 -30.08 -47.78
C ILE A 40 -46.22 -29.05 -47.70
N SER A 41 -46.64 -28.54 -48.86
CA SER A 41 -47.97 -27.97 -49.07
C SER A 41 -48.67 -28.71 -50.22
N GLN A 42 -49.89 -29.16 -49.92
CA GLN A 42 -51.04 -29.47 -50.79
C GLN A 42 -50.87 -30.42 -51.99
N GLU A 43 -51.47 -31.61 -51.88
CA GLU A 43 -52.64 -32.02 -52.68
C GLU A 43 -53.19 -33.35 -52.10
N LEU A 44 -54.49 -33.38 -51.78
CA LEU A 44 -55.21 -34.60 -51.40
C LEU A 44 -56.47 -34.66 -52.27
N ASN A 45 -56.40 -35.45 -53.34
CA ASN A 45 -57.55 -35.86 -54.13
C ASN A 45 -57.41 -37.35 -54.52
N GLY A 46 -58.43 -38.14 -54.15
CA GLY A 46 -58.62 -39.57 -54.46
C GLY A 46 -57.95 -40.52 -53.47
N LEU A 47 -58.59 -41.50 -52.81
CA LEU A 47 -59.76 -42.37 -53.03
C LEU A 47 -60.06 -43.07 -51.68
N PRO A 48 -61.08 -43.95 -51.48
CA PRO A 48 -62.33 -44.20 -52.18
C PRO A 48 -63.57 -44.05 -51.24
N VAL A 49 -64.76 -44.15 -51.84
CA VAL A 49 -66.05 -44.23 -51.15
C VAL A 49 -66.17 -45.56 -50.39
N SER A 50 -66.41 -45.49 -49.08
CA SER A 50 -67.05 -46.55 -48.28
C SER A 50 -68.20 -45.95 -47.49
N ASP A 51 -69.31 -46.69 -47.45
CA ASP A 51 -70.63 -46.44 -46.85
C ASP A 51 -70.71 -45.63 -45.53
N PRO A 52 -71.90 -45.07 -45.21
CA PRO A 52 -72.07 -44.10 -44.13
C PRO A 52 -71.91 -44.77 -42.76
N ALA A 53 -70.68 -44.79 -42.25
CA ALA A 53 -70.38 -45.19 -40.89
C ALA A 53 -70.61 -43.99 -39.95
N GLU A 54 -71.65 -44.15 -39.13
CA GLU A 54 -71.94 -43.55 -37.83
C GLU A 54 -71.17 -42.28 -37.41
N ALA A 55 -71.96 -41.26 -37.02
CA ALA A 55 -71.51 -40.14 -36.21
C ALA A 55 -70.62 -40.63 -35.06
N PRO A 56 -69.51 -39.93 -34.74
CA PRO A 56 -68.63 -40.34 -33.65
C PRO A 56 -69.44 -40.33 -32.35
N THR A 57 -69.78 -41.53 -31.89
CA THR A 57 -70.37 -41.79 -30.58
C THR A 57 -69.25 -42.29 -29.69
N ASP A 58 -68.57 -41.35 -29.04
CA ASP A 58 -67.94 -41.61 -27.74
C ASP A 58 -68.25 -40.39 -26.86
N PRO A 59 -68.96 -40.56 -25.73
CA PRO A 59 -69.32 -39.45 -24.88
C PRO A 59 -68.09 -39.06 -24.09
N SER A 60 -67.39 -38.01 -24.52
CA SER A 60 -66.79 -37.16 -23.50
C SER A 60 -67.94 -36.80 -22.55
N THR A 61 -67.79 -37.16 -21.28
CA THR A 61 -68.79 -36.79 -20.27
C THR A 61 -69.07 -35.29 -20.44
N GLY A 62 -70.32 -34.82 -20.28
CA GLY A 62 -70.62 -33.38 -20.44
C GLY A 62 -69.60 -32.49 -19.69
N ASP A 63 -69.06 -33.02 -18.59
CA ASP A 63 -67.98 -32.48 -17.78
C ASP A 63 -66.63 -32.30 -18.50
N GLU A 64 -66.19 -33.22 -19.37
CA GLU A 64 -64.92 -33.11 -20.12
C GLU A 64 -65.00 -32.07 -21.24
N LEU A 65 -66.13 -32.03 -21.95
CA LEU A 65 -66.39 -31.00 -22.96
C LEU A 65 -66.45 -29.60 -22.31
N GLU A 66 -67.11 -29.50 -21.15
CA GLU A 66 -67.21 -28.23 -20.44
C GLU A 66 -65.84 -27.77 -19.91
N LYS A 67 -65.04 -28.66 -19.35
CA LYS A 67 -63.65 -28.35 -18.93
C LYS A 67 -62.78 -27.88 -20.09
N ALA A 68 -62.91 -28.49 -21.27
CA ALA A 68 -62.17 -28.08 -22.46
C ALA A 68 -62.61 -26.69 -22.96
N LYS A 69 -63.92 -26.40 -22.91
CA LYS A 69 -64.47 -25.06 -23.20
C LYS A 69 -63.98 -24.01 -22.21
N GLU A 70 -63.96 -24.32 -20.92
CA GLU A 70 -63.44 -23.44 -19.88
C GLU A 70 -61.95 -23.16 -20.07
N ALA A 71 -61.15 -24.19 -20.35
CA ALA A 71 -59.71 -24.05 -20.58
C ALA A 71 -59.40 -23.20 -21.82
N LEU A 72 -60.14 -23.41 -22.92
CA LEU A 72 -60.01 -22.63 -24.15
C LEU A 72 -60.43 -21.17 -23.95
N ASN A 73 -61.58 -20.94 -23.30
CA ASN A 73 -62.04 -19.59 -22.95
C ASN A 73 -61.04 -18.85 -22.06
N LYS A 74 -60.46 -19.55 -21.08
CA LYS A 74 -59.43 -19.00 -20.21
C LYS A 74 -58.18 -18.61 -21.01
N ALA A 75 -57.70 -19.48 -21.91
CA ALA A 75 -56.54 -19.18 -22.75
C ALA A 75 -56.77 -17.97 -23.67
N ILE A 76 -57.97 -17.86 -24.27
CA ILE A 76 -58.37 -16.71 -25.11
C ILE A 76 -58.38 -15.42 -24.27
N ASN A 77 -59.01 -15.45 -23.09
CA ASN A 77 -59.10 -14.28 -22.22
C ASN A 77 -57.72 -13.85 -21.71
N ASP A 78 -56.89 -14.79 -21.23
CA ASP A 78 -55.53 -14.50 -20.77
C ASP A 78 -54.67 -13.85 -21.87
N ALA A 79 -54.84 -14.30 -23.13
CA ALA A 79 -54.14 -13.73 -24.28
C ALA A 79 -54.64 -12.32 -24.63
N LYS A 80 -55.96 -12.11 -24.69
CA LYS A 80 -56.57 -10.80 -24.95
C LYS A 80 -56.27 -9.78 -23.85
N ASP A 81 -56.31 -10.21 -22.59
CA ASP A 81 -55.95 -9.37 -21.45
C ASP A 81 -54.49 -8.94 -21.56
N TYR A 82 -53.59 -9.84 -21.99
CA TYR A 82 -52.20 -9.50 -22.20
C TYR A 82 -51.99 -8.49 -23.35
N GLN A 83 -52.75 -8.58 -24.46
CA GLN A 83 -52.72 -7.58 -25.54
C GLN A 83 -53.05 -6.16 -25.07
N ASN A 84 -53.81 -6.04 -23.98
CA ASN A 84 -54.18 -4.74 -23.40
C ASN A 84 -53.11 -4.15 -22.48
N THR A 85 -52.10 -4.92 -22.09
CA THR A 85 -51.02 -4.46 -21.22
C THR A 85 -50.10 -3.44 -21.89
N ASP A 86 -49.50 -2.59 -21.06
CA ASP A 86 -48.48 -1.64 -21.49
C ASP A 86 -47.25 -2.32 -22.09
N ASP A 87 -46.84 -3.46 -21.52
CA ASP A 87 -45.68 -4.22 -21.98
C ASP A 87 -45.91 -4.76 -23.41
N TYR A 88 -47.10 -5.31 -23.69
CA TYR A 88 -47.47 -5.71 -25.05
C TYR A 88 -47.50 -4.51 -25.99
N LYS A 89 -48.18 -3.41 -25.63
CA LYS A 89 -48.34 -2.24 -26.51
C LYS A 89 -47.01 -1.56 -26.86
N LYS A 90 -46.06 -1.52 -25.93
CA LYS A 90 -44.77 -0.83 -26.09
C LYS A 90 -43.67 -1.67 -26.75
N SER A 91 -43.82 -2.99 -26.81
CA SER A 91 -42.84 -3.89 -27.46
C SER A 91 -42.76 -3.67 -28.98
N GLU A 92 -41.58 -3.86 -29.57
CA GLU A 92 -41.34 -3.75 -31.01
C GLU A 92 -41.44 -5.12 -31.76
N LEU A 93 -41.74 -6.21 -31.05
CA LEU A 93 -41.82 -7.59 -31.59
C LEU A 93 -43.03 -7.85 -32.50
N SER A 94 -42.99 -7.31 -33.71
CA SER A 94 -44.11 -7.37 -34.67
C SER A 94 -44.50 -8.78 -35.12
N LYS A 95 -43.55 -9.71 -35.21
CA LYS A 95 -43.82 -11.08 -35.68
C LYS A 95 -44.54 -11.90 -34.61
N GLU A 96 -44.00 -11.94 -33.40
CA GLU A 96 -44.50 -12.72 -32.28
C GLU A 96 -45.89 -12.22 -31.83
N LYS A 97 -46.14 -10.90 -31.96
CA LYS A 97 -47.48 -10.32 -31.76
C LYS A 97 -48.49 -10.82 -32.80
N LYS A 98 -48.08 -10.87 -34.07
CA LYS A 98 -48.93 -11.38 -35.15
C LYS A 98 -49.21 -12.87 -35.00
N ASP A 99 -48.23 -13.64 -34.53
CA ASP A 99 -48.40 -15.06 -34.23
C ASP A 99 -49.42 -15.26 -33.09
N LEU A 100 -49.38 -14.42 -32.05
CA LEU A 100 -50.40 -14.44 -30.98
C LEU A 100 -51.80 -14.08 -31.51
N GLU A 101 -51.91 -13.04 -32.35
CA GLU A 101 -53.19 -12.64 -32.97
C GLU A 101 -53.78 -13.77 -33.84
N GLY A 102 -52.95 -14.45 -34.62
CA GLY A 102 -53.34 -15.61 -35.42
C GLY A 102 -53.82 -16.78 -34.55
N ASP A 103 -53.11 -17.08 -33.47
CA ASP A 103 -53.50 -18.16 -32.55
C ASP A 103 -54.76 -17.82 -31.73
N ILE A 104 -55.00 -16.55 -31.39
CA ILE A 104 -56.27 -16.09 -30.80
C ILE A 104 -57.41 -16.33 -31.79
N HIS A 105 -57.25 -15.92 -33.05
CA HIS A 105 -58.28 -16.10 -34.08
C HIS A 105 -58.60 -17.58 -34.33
N ALA A 106 -57.58 -18.44 -34.37
CA ALA A 106 -57.77 -19.88 -34.47
C ALA A 106 -58.51 -20.46 -33.24
N ALA A 107 -58.21 -19.97 -32.04
CA ALA A 107 -58.88 -20.37 -30.80
C ALA A 107 -60.35 -19.93 -30.75
N GLU A 108 -60.67 -18.74 -31.24
CA GLU A 108 -62.05 -18.24 -31.37
C GLU A 108 -62.87 -19.09 -32.35
N ASN A 109 -62.30 -19.44 -33.50
CA ASN A 109 -62.98 -20.29 -34.48
C ASN A 109 -63.30 -21.69 -33.91
N VAL A 110 -62.37 -22.29 -33.14
CA VAL A 110 -62.62 -23.57 -32.45
C VAL A 110 -63.66 -23.42 -31.34
N LYS A 111 -63.63 -22.31 -30.60
CA LYS A 111 -64.65 -22.01 -29.58
C LYS A 111 -66.05 -21.92 -30.19
N ASP A 112 -66.19 -21.25 -31.33
CA ASP A 112 -67.48 -21.10 -32.02
C ASP A 112 -67.98 -22.46 -32.56
N ALA A 113 -67.09 -23.26 -33.16
CA ALA A 113 -67.39 -24.62 -33.65
C ALA A 113 -67.81 -25.61 -32.53
N LEU A 114 -67.33 -25.40 -31.30
CA LEU A 114 -67.75 -26.16 -30.10
C LEU A 114 -69.12 -25.71 -29.55
N GLY A 115 -69.62 -24.55 -29.98
CA GLY A 115 -70.92 -23.99 -29.62
C GLY A 115 -72.07 -24.41 -30.54
N GLU A 116 -71.76 -24.98 -31.71
CA GLU A 116 -72.75 -25.50 -32.68
C GLU A 116 -73.46 -26.76 -32.17
N LYS A 117 -74.66 -27.05 -32.68
CA LYS A 117 -75.41 -28.28 -32.36
C LYS A 117 -75.85 -29.02 -33.63
N PRO A 118 -75.27 -30.20 -33.94
CA PRO A 118 -74.19 -30.86 -33.20
C PRO A 118 -72.84 -30.10 -33.31
N PRO A 119 -71.93 -30.22 -32.33
CA PRO A 119 -70.61 -29.58 -32.40
C PRO A 119 -69.82 -30.12 -33.58
N THR A 120 -69.07 -29.24 -34.25
CA THR A 120 -68.24 -29.60 -35.42
C THR A 120 -66.76 -29.73 -35.08
N ALA A 121 -66.33 -29.28 -33.89
CA ALA A 121 -64.98 -29.45 -33.36
C ALA A 121 -64.92 -30.39 -32.15
N SER A 122 -63.80 -31.08 -31.95
CA SER A 122 -63.61 -32.05 -30.86
C SER A 122 -62.99 -31.44 -29.59
N VAL A 123 -63.08 -32.16 -28.46
CA VAL A 123 -62.38 -31.84 -27.20
C VAL A 123 -60.86 -31.76 -27.41
N ASP A 124 -60.30 -32.64 -28.24
CA ASP A 124 -58.86 -32.64 -28.54
C ASP A 124 -58.45 -31.43 -29.36
N ASP A 125 -59.30 -30.95 -30.28
CA ASP A 125 -59.06 -29.70 -31.01
C ASP A 125 -59.04 -28.50 -30.05
N ALA A 126 -59.98 -28.46 -29.11
CA ALA A 126 -60.05 -27.41 -28.08
C ALA A 126 -58.78 -27.38 -27.21
N ASN A 127 -58.37 -28.53 -26.70
CA ASN A 127 -57.17 -28.67 -25.87
C ASN A 127 -55.89 -28.38 -26.65
N ARG A 128 -55.79 -28.84 -27.90
CA ARG A 128 -54.64 -28.58 -28.78
C ARG A 128 -54.46 -27.10 -29.03
N VAL A 129 -55.52 -26.39 -29.40
CA VAL A 129 -55.46 -24.95 -29.70
C VAL A 129 -55.25 -24.13 -28.43
N ALA A 130 -55.88 -24.48 -27.31
CA ALA A 130 -55.63 -23.83 -26.02
C ALA A 130 -54.16 -23.96 -25.57
N ASN A 131 -53.56 -25.15 -25.69
CA ASN A 131 -52.16 -25.40 -25.34
C ASN A 131 -51.19 -24.66 -26.27
N LYS A 132 -51.49 -24.61 -27.58
CA LYS A 132 -50.72 -23.82 -28.55
C LYS A 132 -50.76 -22.34 -28.18
N LEU A 133 -51.95 -21.77 -27.97
CA LEU A 133 -52.12 -20.37 -27.61
C LEU A 133 -51.39 -20.01 -26.31
N ASN A 134 -51.48 -20.84 -25.26
CA ASN A 134 -50.76 -20.64 -24.01
C ASN A 134 -49.24 -20.66 -24.21
N SER A 135 -48.74 -21.55 -25.08
CA SER A 135 -47.31 -21.64 -25.40
C SER A 135 -46.83 -20.40 -26.17
N THR A 136 -47.59 -19.95 -27.16
CA THR A 136 -47.33 -18.72 -27.91
C THR A 136 -47.33 -17.50 -26.99
N LEU A 137 -48.32 -17.38 -26.10
CA LEU A 137 -48.39 -16.31 -25.11
C LEU A 137 -47.20 -16.30 -24.14
N LYS A 138 -46.77 -17.48 -23.68
CA LYS A 138 -45.60 -17.61 -22.82
C LYS A 138 -44.32 -17.17 -23.53
N ASN A 139 -44.10 -17.64 -24.76
CA ASN A 139 -42.92 -17.28 -25.55
C ASN A 139 -42.88 -15.76 -25.79
N LEU A 140 -44.01 -15.14 -26.14
CA LEU A 140 -44.09 -13.70 -26.31
C LEU A 140 -43.73 -12.95 -25.02
N LYS A 141 -44.25 -13.37 -23.85
CA LYS A 141 -43.91 -12.78 -22.56
C LYS A 141 -42.41 -12.85 -22.27
N ASP A 142 -41.79 -13.99 -22.58
CA ASP A 142 -40.35 -14.19 -22.37
C ASP A 142 -39.51 -13.31 -23.32
N GLU A 143 -39.90 -13.17 -24.59
CA GLU A 143 -39.22 -12.29 -25.55
C GLU A 143 -39.39 -10.81 -25.22
N ILE A 144 -40.59 -10.36 -24.83
CA ILE A 144 -40.83 -8.98 -24.37
C ILE A 144 -39.98 -8.66 -23.14
N LYS A 145 -39.83 -9.63 -22.22
CA LYS A 145 -38.95 -9.47 -21.07
C LYS A 145 -37.49 -9.30 -21.49
N LYS A 146 -37.00 -10.10 -22.44
CA LYS A 146 -35.62 -9.97 -22.97
C LYS A 146 -35.41 -8.61 -23.65
N GLU A 147 -36.38 -8.14 -24.44
CA GLU A 147 -36.34 -6.82 -25.08
C GLU A 147 -36.19 -5.71 -24.03
N LYS A 148 -36.97 -5.77 -22.95
CA LYS A 148 -36.91 -4.83 -21.82
C LYS A 148 -35.57 -4.89 -21.09
N ASP A 149 -35.10 -6.07 -20.73
CA ASP A 149 -33.83 -6.26 -20.03
C ASP A 149 -32.65 -5.71 -20.86
N ASN A 150 -32.68 -5.91 -22.19
CA ASN A 150 -31.69 -5.35 -23.10
C ASN A 150 -31.74 -3.81 -23.17
N LYS A 151 -32.94 -3.23 -23.18
CA LYS A 151 -33.13 -1.77 -23.16
C LYS A 151 -32.65 -1.14 -21.85
N ASP A 152 -32.97 -1.76 -20.71
CA ASP A 152 -32.51 -1.33 -19.39
C ASP A 152 -30.98 -1.43 -19.26
N ALA A 153 -30.38 -2.50 -19.80
CA ALA A 153 -28.92 -2.65 -19.85
C ALA A 153 -28.26 -1.57 -20.72
N LEU A 154 -28.88 -1.23 -21.86
CA LEU A 154 -28.40 -0.17 -22.74
C LEU A 154 -28.49 1.21 -22.08
N ASP A 155 -29.61 1.53 -21.42
CA ASP A 155 -29.81 2.79 -20.71
C ASP A 155 -28.84 2.93 -19.52
N LYS A 156 -28.60 1.83 -18.79
CA LYS A 156 -27.59 1.79 -17.75
C LYS A 156 -26.18 2.07 -18.30
N ALA A 157 -25.79 1.41 -19.40
CA ALA A 157 -24.50 1.63 -20.05
C ALA A 157 -24.33 3.09 -20.51
N LYS A 158 -25.37 3.69 -21.12
CA LYS A 158 -25.39 5.11 -21.49
C LYS A 158 -25.21 6.04 -20.28
N LYS A 159 -25.88 5.74 -19.16
CA LYS A 159 -25.77 6.53 -17.92
C LYS A 159 -24.36 6.45 -17.32
N GLU A 160 -23.77 5.27 -17.31
CA GLU A 160 -22.40 5.08 -16.82
C GLU A 160 -21.35 5.75 -17.71
N LEU A 161 -21.48 5.65 -19.03
CA LEU A 161 -20.62 6.37 -19.98
C LEU A 161 -20.78 7.89 -19.82
N LYS A 162 -22.01 8.39 -19.69
CA LYS A 162 -22.26 9.82 -19.43
C LYS A 162 -21.56 10.28 -18.16
N LYS A 163 -21.68 9.54 -17.07
CA LYS A 163 -20.98 9.86 -15.82
C LYS A 163 -19.46 9.92 -16.02
N ALA A 164 -18.88 8.94 -16.72
CA ALA A 164 -17.45 8.94 -17.01
C ALA A 164 -17.02 10.15 -17.88
N ILE A 165 -17.85 10.57 -18.84
CA ILE A 165 -17.61 11.78 -19.65
C ILE A 165 -17.69 13.03 -18.78
N ASP A 166 -18.65 13.12 -17.86
CA ASP A 166 -18.81 14.27 -16.96
C ASP A 166 -17.59 14.36 -16.03
N ASP A 167 -17.21 13.24 -15.38
CA ASP A 167 -16.02 13.15 -14.51
C ASP A 167 -14.73 13.53 -15.28
N ALA A 168 -14.55 13.01 -16.51
CA ALA A 168 -13.42 13.34 -17.37
C ALA A 168 -13.44 14.80 -17.85
N THR A 169 -14.61 15.38 -18.09
CA THR A 169 -14.73 16.80 -18.47
C THR A 169 -14.33 17.70 -17.30
N THR A 170 -14.74 17.36 -16.07
CA THR A 170 -14.28 18.05 -14.85
C THR A 170 -12.77 17.88 -14.64
N PHE A 171 -12.21 16.71 -14.96
CA PHE A 171 -10.78 16.44 -14.88
C PHE A 171 -9.95 17.39 -15.77
N LYS A 172 -10.49 17.95 -16.86
CA LYS A 172 -9.78 18.93 -17.69
C LYS A 172 -9.38 20.21 -16.96
N SER A 173 -10.08 20.57 -15.89
CA SER A 173 -9.74 21.71 -15.04
C SER A 173 -8.71 21.36 -13.96
N ASN A 174 -8.32 20.09 -13.86
CA ASN A 174 -7.32 19.62 -12.91
C ASN A 174 -5.91 20.00 -13.36
N GLU A 175 -5.06 20.37 -12.39
CA GLU A 175 -3.65 20.70 -12.63
C GLU A 175 -2.86 19.57 -13.31
N LYS A 176 -3.27 18.31 -13.09
CA LYS A 176 -2.71 17.14 -13.77
C LYS A 176 -2.99 17.11 -15.27
N TYR A 177 -4.13 17.63 -15.73
CA TYR A 177 -4.41 17.74 -17.16
C TYR A 177 -3.58 18.86 -17.81
N THR A 178 -3.48 20.02 -17.16
CA THR A 178 -2.78 21.20 -17.73
C THR A 178 -1.25 21.04 -17.76
N LYS A 179 -0.67 20.21 -16.89
CA LYS A 179 0.78 19.97 -16.79
C LYS A 179 1.22 18.57 -17.26
N GLY A 180 0.30 17.76 -17.78
CA GLY A 180 0.59 16.39 -18.22
C GLY A 180 1.43 16.31 -19.49
N LYS A 181 2.14 15.18 -19.69
CA LYS A 181 2.94 14.94 -20.90
C LYS A 181 2.02 14.96 -22.13
N ALA A 182 2.41 15.73 -23.16
CA ALA A 182 1.58 16.03 -24.33
C ALA A 182 0.99 14.79 -25.03
N GLU A 183 1.72 13.68 -25.07
CA GLU A 183 1.24 12.41 -25.66
C GLU A 183 0.04 11.83 -24.91
N TYR A 184 0.00 11.92 -23.58
CA TYR A 184 -1.09 11.39 -22.76
C TYR A 184 -2.27 12.35 -22.68
N VAL A 185 -2.02 13.66 -22.69
CA VAL A 185 -3.08 14.68 -22.83
C VAL A 185 -3.81 14.49 -24.15
N THR A 186 -3.06 14.29 -25.23
CA THR A 186 -3.62 14.02 -26.57
C THR A 186 -4.41 12.71 -26.59
N ALA A 187 -3.88 11.63 -26.00
CA ALA A 187 -4.59 10.35 -25.91
C ALA A 187 -5.87 10.44 -25.07
N PHE A 188 -5.85 11.20 -23.97
CA PHE A 188 -7.03 11.45 -23.13
C PHE A 188 -8.08 12.29 -23.85
N ASP A 189 -7.68 13.36 -24.53
CA ASP A 189 -8.61 14.21 -25.29
C ASP A 189 -9.25 13.45 -26.45
N GLN A 190 -8.48 12.58 -27.11
CA GLN A 190 -9.01 11.69 -28.14
C GLN A 190 -10.01 10.70 -27.55
N ALA A 191 -9.67 10.03 -26.44
CA ALA A 191 -10.59 9.10 -25.77
C ALA A 191 -11.87 9.79 -25.28
N LEU A 192 -11.79 11.04 -24.79
CA LEU A 192 -12.95 11.83 -24.37
C LEU A 192 -13.83 12.22 -25.56
N LYS A 193 -13.22 12.55 -26.69
CA LYS A 193 -13.94 12.82 -27.95
C LYS A 193 -14.65 11.55 -28.43
N ASP A 194 -13.95 10.42 -28.46
CA ASP A 194 -14.50 9.14 -28.90
C ASP A 194 -15.64 8.67 -27.99
N ALA A 195 -15.51 8.86 -26.68
CA ALA A 195 -16.59 8.58 -25.72
C ALA A 195 -17.83 9.47 -25.93
N LYS A 196 -17.64 10.77 -26.23
CA LYS A 196 -18.75 11.68 -26.57
C LYS A 196 -19.45 11.24 -27.86
N THR A 197 -18.69 10.85 -28.87
CA THR A 197 -19.24 10.31 -30.12
C THR A 197 -20.01 9.01 -29.88
N ALA A 198 -19.43 8.05 -29.15
CA ALA A 198 -20.06 6.76 -28.86
C ALA A 198 -21.36 6.89 -28.06
N LYS A 199 -21.46 7.89 -27.17
CA LYS A 199 -22.68 8.16 -26.39
C LYS A 199 -23.87 8.56 -27.27
N ASP A 200 -23.61 9.30 -28.33
CA ASP A 200 -24.64 9.84 -29.23
C ASP A 200 -24.80 9.00 -30.51
N GLU A 201 -24.10 7.86 -30.61
CA GLU A 201 -24.10 6.99 -31.78
C GLU A 201 -25.44 6.23 -31.92
N PRO A 202 -26.15 6.39 -33.06
CA PRO A 202 -27.35 5.62 -33.35
C PRO A 202 -27.01 4.12 -33.44
N GLY A 203 -27.73 3.29 -32.69
CA GLY A 203 -27.51 1.83 -32.69
C GLY A 203 -26.35 1.33 -31.83
N ALA A 204 -25.81 2.17 -30.93
CA ALA A 204 -24.77 1.74 -29.98
C ALA A 204 -25.19 0.49 -29.18
N SER A 205 -24.26 -0.45 -29.02
CA SER A 205 -24.45 -1.66 -28.22
C SER A 205 -23.95 -1.47 -26.78
N VAL A 206 -24.40 -2.31 -25.86
CA VAL A 206 -23.88 -2.32 -24.47
C VAL A 206 -22.35 -2.51 -24.45
N ALA A 207 -21.83 -3.36 -25.33
CA ALA A 207 -20.39 -3.61 -25.44
C ALA A 207 -19.63 -2.36 -25.92
N SER A 208 -20.06 -1.73 -27.00
CA SER A 208 -19.39 -0.54 -27.54
C SER A 208 -19.39 0.64 -26.56
N LEU A 209 -20.49 0.85 -25.83
CA LEU A 209 -20.55 1.89 -24.78
C LEU A 209 -19.63 1.58 -23.59
N THR A 210 -19.53 0.30 -23.22
CA THR A 210 -18.66 -0.16 -22.13
C THR A 210 -17.19 -0.02 -22.51
N ASP A 211 -16.82 -0.36 -23.74
CA ASP A 211 -15.46 -0.21 -24.26
C ASP A 211 -15.04 1.25 -24.35
N ALA A 212 -15.93 2.14 -24.79
CA ALA A 212 -15.70 3.58 -24.80
C ALA A 212 -15.43 4.12 -23.39
N LYS A 213 -16.25 3.70 -22.40
CA LYS A 213 -16.08 4.06 -20.98
C LYS A 213 -14.73 3.57 -20.44
N ASN A 214 -14.38 2.31 -20.70
CA ASN A 214 -13.15 1.71 -20.22
C ASN A 214 -11.92 2.37 -20.85
N THR A 215 -11.98 2.69 -22.15
CA THR A 215 -10.93 3.40 -22.88
C THR A 215 -10.70 4.79 -22.31
N LEU A 216 -11.76 5.56 -22.10
CA LEU A 216 -11.70 6.89 -21.46
C LEU A 216 -11.09 6.81 -20.06
N THR A 217 -11.58 5.87 -19.24
CA THR A 217 -11.09 5.67 -17.86
C THR A 217 -9.61 5.28 -17.83
N ALA A 218 -9.19 4.39 -18.74
CA ALA A 218 -7.79 3.97 -18.85
C ALA A 218 -6.88 5.09 -19.35
N ALA A 219 -7.34 5.91 -20.29
CA ALA A 219 -6.60 7.08 -20.77
C ALA A 219 -6.45 8.14 -19.66
N GLN A 220 -7.51 8.38 -18.88
CA GLN A 220 -7.47 9.27 -17.71
C GLN A 220 -6.49 8.75 -16.66
N LYS A 221 -6.58 7.46 -16.31
CA LYS A 221 -5.67 6.83 -15.36
C LYS A 221 -4.21 6.90 -15.83
N LYS A 222 -3.94 6.63 -17.11
CA LYS A 222 -2.59 6.78 -17.68
C LYS A 222 -2.11 8.23 -17.59
N LEU A 223 -2.96 9.22 -17.84
CA LEU A 223 -2.61 10.63 -17.66
C LEU A 223 -2.35 10.97 -16.19
N GLU A 224 -3.15 10.46 -15.26
CA GLU A 224 -2.97 10.62 -13.81
C GLU A 224 -1.69 9.95 -13.27
N GLU A 225 -1.29 8.83 -13.88
CA GLU A 225 -0.08 8.06 -13.56
C GLU A 225 1.17 8.60 -14.27
N ALA A 226 1.00 9.21 -15.45
CA ALA A 226 2.09 9.69 -16.30
C ALA A 226 2.33 11.20 -16.24
N THR A 227 1.58 11.94 -15.43
CA THR A 227 1.94 13.31 -15.06
C THR A 227 3.20 13.30 -14.22
N LEU A 228 4.31 13.74 -14.82
CA LEU A 228 5.48 14.21 -14.09
C LEU A 228 5.10 15.44 -13.26
N PRO A 229 5.74 15.62 -12.09
CA PRO A 229 5.34 16.60 -11.09
C PRO A 229 5.44 18.01 -11.65
N ILE A 230 4.59 18.89 -11.13
CA ILE A 230 4.69 20.35 -11.24
C ILE A 230 6.18 20.73 -11.23
N ALA A 231 6.67 21.42 -12.27
CA ALA A 231 8.08 21.78 -12.36
C ALA A 231 8.52 22.54 -11.10
N SER A 232 9.12 21.83 -10.17
CA SER A 232 9.78 22.37 -9.00
C SER A 232 10.89 23.31 -9.49
N THR A 233 11.02 24.48 -8.89
CA THR A 233 12.15 25.36 -9.19
C THR A 233 13.42 24.68 -8.68
N LEU A 234 14.43 24.55 -9.56
CA LEU A 234 15.72 24.02 -9.14
C LEU A 234 16.36 25.01 -8.17
N ALA A 235 16.80 24.52 -7.02
CA ALA A 235 17.53 25.29 -6.03
C ALA A 235 18.93 24.70 -5.89
N ILE A 236 19.95 25.55 -5.99
CA ILE A 236 21.33 25.19 -5.71
C ILE A 236 21.60 25.50 -4.25
N SER A 237 22.12 24.53 -3.50
CA SER A 237 22.46 24.67 -2.08
C SER A 237 23.85 24.11 -1.76
N GLU A 238 24.44 24.58 -0.66
CA GLU A 238 25.75 24.14 -0.16
C GLU A 238 26.88 24.34 -1.19
N GLN A 239 26.72 25.33 -2.05
CA GLN A 239 27.67 25.63 -3.11
C GLN A 239 29.00 26.15 -2.56
N LYS A 240 30.12 25.57 -3.02
CA LYS A 240 31.48 25.97 -2.64
C LYS A 240 32.40 25.93 -3.85
N VAL A 241 33.38 26.83 -3.88
CA VAL A 241 34.50 26.75 -4.82
C VAL A 241 35.76 26.56 -4.01
N SER A 242 36.45 25.45 -4.23
CA SER A 242 37.69 25.12 -3.56
C SER A 242 38.88 25.89 -4.12
N SER A 243 39.91 26.05 -3.30
CA SER A 243 41.22 26.63 -3.63
C SER A 243 41.92 25.94 -4.81
N ASN A 244 41.63 24.65 -5.03
CA ASN A 244 42.14 23.88 -6.15
C ASN A 244 41.30 24.00 -7.43
N GLY A 245 40.24 24.84 -7.45
CA GLY A 245 39.53 25.26 -8.66
C GLY A 245 38.30 24.43 -9.03
N TYR A 246 37.76 23.62 -8.11
CA TYR A 246 36.52 22.87 -8.33
C TYR A 246 35.34 23.60 -7.70
N VAL A 247 34.22 23.66 -8.43
CA VAL A 247 32.94 24.11 -7.88
C VAL A 247 32.07 22.89 -7.62
N SER A 248 31.46 22.84 -6.44
CA SER A 248 30.56 21.76 -6.05
C SER A 248 29.36 22.29 -5.28
N GLY A 249 28.31 21.48 -5.22
CA GLY A 249 27.08 21.78 -4.49
C GLY A 249 26.01 20.74 -4.79
N TYR A 250 24.78 21.01 -4.37
CA TYR A 250 23.64 20.15 -4.66
C TYR A 250 22.56 20.91 -5.41
N VAL A 251 21.91 20.25 -6.37
CA VAL A 251 20.66 20.74 -6.94
C VAL A 251 19.49 19.93 -6.40
N LYS A 252 18.53 20.64 -5.80
CA LYS A 252 17.30 20.07 -5.27
C LYS A 252 16.08 20.77 -5.87
N ALA A 253 14.96 20.06 -5.84
CA ALA A 253 13.64 20.51 -6.22
C ALA A 253 12.71 20.11 -5.06
N ASP A 254 12.05 21.08 -4.41
CA ASP A 254 11.17 20.84 -3.26
C ASP A 254 11.80 19.98 -2.14
N GLY A 255 13.11 20.19 -1.91
CA GLY A 255 13.88 19.46 -0.90
C GLY A 255 14.42 18.09 -1.34
N VAL A 256 14.07 17.62 -2.55
CA VAL A 256 14.52 16.34 -3.11
C VAL A 256 15.64 16.56 -4.12
N ALA A 257 16.68 15.72 -4.08
CA ALA A 257 17.81 15.79 -4.99
C ALA A 257 17.41 15.48 -6.45
N VAL A 258 17.93 16.24 -7.42
CA VAL A 258 17.64 16.06 -8.84
C VAL A 258 18.90 15.64 -9.61
N PRO A 259 18.95 14.43 -10.19
CA PRO A 259 20.10 13.97 -10.98
C PRO A 259 20.09 14.53 -12.40
N ASP A 260 21.19 14.41 -13.14
CA ASP A 260 21.32 14.81 -14.56
C ASP A 260 20.94 16.27 -14.88
N VAL A 261 20.99 17.16 -13.89
CA VAL A 261 20.82 18.61 -14.06
C VAL A 261 22.13 19.19 -14.57
N ILE A 262 22.09 20.03 -15.60
CA ILE A 262 23.26 20.75 -16.08
C ILE A 262 23.45 21.97 -15.20
N VAL A 263 24.61 22.07 -14.55
CA VAL A 263 24.98 23.23 -13.72
C VAL A 263 26.13 23.97 -14.38
N SER A 264 25.90 25.23 -14.72
CA SER A 264 26.84 26.09 -15.44
C SER A 264 27.39 27.18 -14.53
N PHE A 265 28.70 27.41 -14.57
CA PHE A 265 29.38 28.49 -13.84
C PHE A 265 29.68 29.67 -14.76
N TYR A 266 29.38 30.87 -14.28
CA TYR A 266 29.66 32.14 -14.94
C TYR A 266 30.50 33.03 -14.02
N THR A 267 31.39 33.85 -14.59
CA THR A 267 32.03 34.94 -13.85
C THR A 267 30.98 35.95 -13.37
N ASN A 268 31.33 36.82 -12.41
CA ASN A 268 30.41 37.85 -11.93
C ASN A 268 29.91 38.79 -13.05
N ASP A 269 30.71 38.99 -14.10
CA ASP A 269 30.37 39.79 -15.28
C ASP A 269 29.54 39.01 -16.32
N GLY A 270 29.18 37.76 -16.03
CA GLY A 270 28.29 36.92 -16.85
C GLY A 270 28.98 36.12 -17.95
N VAL A 271 30.30 35.98 -17.94
CA VAL A 271 31.03 35.16 -18.92
C VAL A 271 30.98 33.69 -18.51
N PHE A 272 30.53 32.82 -19.41
CA PHE A 272 30.51 31.36 -19.18
C PHE A 272 31.91 30.79 -19.03
N VAL A 273 32.13 29.92 -18.04
CA VAL A 273 33.43 29.30 -17.77
C VAL A 273 33.40 27.80 -18.04
N ALA A 274 32.53 27.05 -17.35
CA ALA A 274 32.42 25.60 -17.46
C ALA A 274 31.06 25.12 -16.94
N ASN A 275 30.72 23.86 -17.23
CA ASN A 275 29.54 23.20 -16.66
C ASN A 275 29.84 21.74 -16.27
N GLY A 276 28.96 21.20 -15.44
CA GLY A 276 28.93 19.79 -15.06
C GLY A 276 27.49 19.30 -14.92
N LYS A 277 27.33 17.99 -14.71
CA LYS A 277 26.02 17.38 -14.46
C LYS A 277 25.90 16.88 -13.04
N THR A 278 24.70 16.92 -12.47
CA THR A 278 24.45 16.31 -11.16
C THR A 278 24.41 14.79 -11.22
N TYR A 279 24.96 14.14 -10.19
CA TYR A 279 24.87 12.71 -9.94
C TYR A 279 23.49 12.31 -9.36
N ALA A 280 23.26 11.01 -9.17
CA ALA A 280 22.01 10.44 -8.65
C ALA A 280 21.45 11.12 -7.38
N ASN A 281 22.34 11.59 -6.50
CA ASN A 281 22.01 12.29 -5.24
C ASN A 281 21.94 13.82 -5.38
N GLY A 282 21.88 14.36 -6.60
CA GLY A 282 21.80 15.79 -6.88
C GLY A 282 23.10 16.56 -6.67
N TYR A 283 24.19 15.89 -6.25
CA TYR A 283 25.51 16.50 -6.13
C TYR A 283 26.07 16.82 -7.51
N PHE A 284 26.75 17.96 -7.68
CA PHE A 284 27.60 18.21 -8.83
C PHE A 284 28.98 18.64 -8.35
N GLU A 285 29.99 18.33 -9.16
CA GLU A 285 31.33 18.87 -9.01
C GLU A 285 31.99 18.96 -10.38
N PHE A 286 32.57 20.10 -10.71
CA PHE A 286 33.35 20.27 -11.94
C PHE A 286 34.42 21.34 -11.79
N TYR A 287 35.46 21.25 -12.62
CA TYR A 287 36.60 22.15 -12.58
C TYR A 287 36.31 23.46 -13.32
N VAL A 288 36.55 24.59 -12.65
CA VAL A 288 36.36 25.96 -13.18
C VAL A 288 37.66 26.75 -13.26
N GLY A 289 38.78 26.20 -12.78
CA GLY A 289 40.10 26.85 -12.78
C GLY A 289 40.43 27.62 -11.50
N THR A 290 41.68 28.06 -11.36
CA THR A 290 42.19 28.81 -10.21
C THR A 290 42.75 30.18 -10.59
N GLU A 291 42.65 31.14 -9.68
CA GLU A 291 43.29 32.47 -9.77
C GLU A 291 44.45 32.55 -8.77
N TYR A 292 45.56 33.18 -9.18
CA TYR A 292 46.74 33.35 -8.33
C TYR A 292 46.85 34.81 -7.90
N TYR A 293 46.96 35.02 -6.58
CA TYR A 293 47.19 36.33 -5.98
C TYR A 293 48.47 36.30 -5.14
N ASN A 294 49.39 37.23 -5.43
CA ASN A 294 50.62 37.40 -4.65
C ASN A 294 50.43 38.55 -3.66
N TYR A 295 50.65 38.29 -2.37
CA TYR A 295 50.66 39.31 -1.33
C TYR A 295 51.92 39.19 -0.47
N TYR A 296 52.60 40.32 -0.25
CA TYR A 296 53.76 40.43 0.64
C TYR A 296 53.32 41.08 1.96
N TYR A 297 53.68 40.49 3.10
CA TYR A 297 53.44 41.03 4.44
C TYR A 297 54.73 41.05 5.26
N ASP A 298 54.88 42.08 6.09
CA ASP A 298 56.05 42.35 6.93
C ASP A 298 55.72 42.03 8.41
N GLY A 299 56.56 41.25 9.13
CA GLY A 299 56.42 41.06 10.59
C GLY A 299 56.97 39.76 11.20
N TYR A 300 57.72 39.89 12.31
CA TYR A 300 58.40 38.84 13.10
C TYR A 300 57.62 38.37 14.35
N TYR A 301 57.90 37.14 14.81
CA TYR A 301 57.54 36.60 16.14
C TYR A 301 58.58 37.00 17.21
N ASP A 302 58.09 37.32 18.41
CA ASP A 302 58.74 37.45 19.73
C ASP A 302 60.29 37.61 19.83
N GLY A 303 60.70 38.86 20.06
CA GLY A 303 61.46 39.23 21.27
C GLY A 303 62.97 39.00 21.34
N TYR A 304 63.57 38.00 20.69
CA TYR A 304 65.01 37.68 20.88
C TYR A 304 65.75 37.27 19.59
N TYR A 305 66.97 37.78 19.39
CA TYR A 305 67.91 37.43 18.31
C TYR A 305 69.29 37.11 18.89
N LYS A 306 69.80 35.89 18.62
CA LYS A 306 71.05 35.35 19.19
C LYS A 306 71.15 35.48 20.73
N GLY A 307 70.04 35.30 21.43
CA GLY A 307 69.97 35.40 22.89
C GLY A 307 69.88 36.82 23.45
N HIS A 308 69.76 37.85 22.59
CA HIS A 308 69.57 39.24 22.98
C HIS A 308 68.17 39.75 22.67
N TYR A 309 67.59 40.57 23.55
CA TYR A 309 66.28 41.19 23.31
C TYR A 309 66.34 42.17 22.13
N VAL A 310 65.37 42.09 21.23
CA VAL A 310 65.34 42.89 19.99
C VAL A 310 64.44 44.11 20.16
N TYR A 311 64.94 45.26 19.73
CA TYR A 311 64.28 46.55 19.76
C TYR A 311 64.09 47.09 18.33
N TYR A 312 63.08 47.92 18.13
CA TYR A 312 62.81 48.56 16.84
C TYR A 312 63.15 50.05 16.91
N ASP A 313 63.94 50.52 15.95
CA ASP A 313 64.24 51.93 15.71
C ASP A 313 63.59 52.34 14.38
N SER A 314 62.75 53.39 14.41
CA SER A 314 62.01 53.83 13.22
C SER A 314 62.89 54.39 12.09
N THR A 315 64.14 54.75 12.38
CA THR A 315 65.07 55.34 11.41
C THR A 315 66.02 54.30 10.83
N TYR A 316 66.43 53.31 11.63
CA TYR A 316 67.49 52.36 11.26
C TYR A 316 67.08 50.88 11.33
N GLY A 317 65.82 50.58 11.68
CA GLY A 317 65.28 49.22 11.72
C GLY A 317 65.54 48.48 13.04
N TYR A 318 65.47 47.14 12.99
CA TYR A 318 65.61 46.30 14.18
C TYR A 318 67.07 46.19 14.64
N TYR A 319 67.28 46.26 15.96
CA TYR A 319 68.60 46.15 16.58
C TYR A 319 68.52 45.39 17.91
N TYR A 320 69.64 44.84 18.38
CA TYR A 320 69.78 44.39 19.76
C TYR A 320 70.95 45.11 20.44
N LYS A 321 70.98 45.08 21.78
CA LYS A 321 72.11 45.63 22.55
C LYS A 321 73.07 44.52 22.93
N ASN A 322 74.35 44.67 22.58
CA ASN A 322 75.39 43.71 22.96
C ASN A 322 75.74 43.86 24.46
N SER A 323 76.67 43.03 24.96
CA SER A 323 77.13 43.06 26.36
C SER A 323 77.79 44.39 26.79
N ASN A 324 78.18 45.25 25.84
CA ASN A 324 78.70 46.60 26.08
C ASN A 324 77.62 47.69 25.95
N ASN A 325 76.35 47.30 25.79
CA ASN A 325 75.18 48.16 25.62
C ASN A 325 75.16 48.98 24.30
N GLU A 326 75.98 48.59 23.31
CA GLU A 326 76.03 49.20 21.99
C GLU A 326 74.92 48.62 21.08
N ARG A 327 74.35 49.45 20.20
CA ARG A 327 73.30 49.04 19.27
C ARG A 327 73.90 48.31 18.07
N VAL A 328 73.49 47.07 17.86
CA VAL A 328 73.88 46.26 16.69
C VAL A 328 72.64 46.05 15.82
N TYR A 329 72.64 46.66 14.64
CA TYR A 329 71.53 46.62 13.67
C TYR A 329 71.55 45.32 12.87
N ILE A 330 70.37 44.74 12.64
CA ILE A 330 70.18 43.43 12.02
C ILE A 330 69.91 43.63 10.52
N ASN A 331 70.87 43.27 9.66
CA ASN A 331 70.80 43.55 8.21
C ASN A 331 70.43 42.34 7.31
N ASP A 332 70.40 41.11 7.85
CA ASP A 332 70.17 39.89 7.05
C ASP A 332 68.70 39.44 7.10
N TYR A 333 67.81 40.24 6.50
CA TYR A 333 66.36 39.98 6.46
C TYR A 333 65.98 39.16 5.21
N TYR A 334 65.55 37.90 5.36
CA TYR A 334 64.96 37.13 4.26
C TYR A 334 63.45 37.42 4.14
N TRP A 335 62.99 37.74 2.93
CA TRP A 335 61.57 37.90 2.60
C TRP A 335 60.87 36.54 2.45
N TYR A 336 59.72 36.37 3.08
CA TYR A 336 58.76 35.31 2.76
C TYR A 336 57.61 35.91 1.94
N GLY A 337 57.57 35.63 0.64
CA GLY A 337 56.38 35.86 -0.18
C GLY A 337 55.34 34.78 0.09
N LYS A 338 54.05 35.17 0.19
CA LYS A 338 52.94 34.23 0.32
C LYS A 338 52.19 34.17 -1.01
N ASP A 339 52.30 33.05 -1.70
CA ASP A 339 51.52 32.76 -2.90
C ASP A 339 50.15 32.20 -2.49
N TYR A 340 49.07 32.90 -2.82
CA TYR A 340 47.72 32.43 -2.57
C TYR A 340 47.14 31.85 -3.86
N ARG A 341 46.78 30.57 -3.80
CA ARG A 341 45.97 29.93 -4.85
C ARG A 341 44.51 30.01 -4.43
N CYS A 342 43.72 30.76 -5.19
CA CYS A 342 42.32 31.03 -4.91
C CYS A 342 41.41 30.33 -5.95
N GLY A 343 40.29 29.80 -5.49
CA GLY A 343 39.19 29.43 -6.38
C GLY A 343 38.60 30.65 -7.09
N LYS A 344 38.01 30.48 -8.28
CA LYS A 344 37.31 31.56 -8.99
C LYS A 344 35.99 31.92 -8.31
N SER A 345 35.64 33.21 -8.27
CA SER A 345 34.34 33.69 -7.78
C SER A 345 33.38 33.98 -8.94
N GLY A 346 32.08 33.75 -8.74
CA GLY A 346 31.09 33.82 -9.80
C GLY A 346 29.70 33.40 -9.34
N TYR A 347 28.85 32.97 -10.27
CA TYR A 347 27.55 32.39 -9.96
C TYR A 347 27.23 31.16 -10.79
N LEU A 348 26.35 30.32 -10.25
CA LEU A 348 25.88 29.08 -10.86
C LEU A 348 24.43 29.20 -11.31
N LEU A 349 24.10 28.55 -12.42
CA LEU A 349 22.74 28.31 -12.89
C LEU A 349 22.54 26.83 -13.17
N ALA A 350 21.41 26.28 -12.71
CA ALA A 350 21.05 24.88 -12.89
C ALA A 350 19.84 24.76 -13.84
N GLU A 351 19.99 23.96 -14.89
CA GLU A 351 19.02 23.78 -15.97
C GLU A 351 18.78 22.30 -16.25
N LYS A 352 17.50 21.92 -16.36
CA LYS A 352 17.09 20.57 -16.76
C LYS A 352 15.72 20.63 -17.43
N LEU A 353 15.53 19.86 -18.51
CA LEU A 353 14.24 19.75 -19.18
C LEU A 353 13.16 19.34 -18.16
N LEU A 354 12.00 20.00 -18.22
CA LEU A 354 10.86 19.84 -17.29
C LEU A 354 11.03 20.46 -15.88
N TYR A 355 12.06 21.30 -15.67
CA TYR A 355 12.24 22.10 -14.45
C TYR A 355 12.38 23.59 -14.77
N THR A 356 12.03 24.46 -13.83
CA THR A 356 12.34 25.90 -13.92
C THR A 356 13.81 26.11 -13.54
N THR A 357 14.57 26.84 -14.38
CA THR A 357 15.97 27.19 -14.13
C THR A 357 16.14 27.83 -12.75
N SER A 358 17.22 27.48 -12.06
CA SER A 358 17.47 28.03 -10.73
C SER A 358 17.69 29.54 -10.75
N GLU A 359 17.48 30.18 -9.60
CA GLU A 359 18.06 31.50 -9.37
C GLU A 359 19.60 31.43 -9.40
N LYS A 360 20.26 32.59 -9.60
CA LYS A 360 21.71 32.69 -9.58
C LYS A 360 22.24 32.38 -8.18
N ALA A 361 22.97 31.29 -8.04
CA ALA A 361 23.63 30.95 -6.79
C ALA A 361 25.08 31.45 -6.81
N TYR A 362 25.33 32.56 -6.13
CA TYR A 362 26.66 33.16 -6.05
C TYR A 362 27.60 32.32 -5.17
N VAL A 363 28.85 32.22 -5.60
CA VAL A 363 29.94 31.51 -4.91
C VAL A 363 31.18 32.36 -4.86
N LYS A 364 31.84 32.34 -3.69
CA LYS A 364 33.14 32.99 -3.48
C LYS A 364 34.22 31.92 -3.40
N GLY A 365 35.26 32.08 -4.19
CA GLY A 365 36.44 31.21 -4.15
C GLY A 365 37.17 31.29 -2.82
N THR A 366 37.58 30.14 -2.29
CA THR A 366 38.45 30.06 -1.12
C THR A 366 39.92 30.03 -1.53
N CYS A 367 40.80 30.53 -0.67
CA CYS A 367 42.25 30.54 -0.92
C CYS A 367 42.95 29.69 0.15
N ASP A 368 43.86 28.80 -0.27
CA ASP A 368 44.65 27.97 0.66
C ASP A 368 46.10 28.43 0.76
N TYR A 369 46.72 28.16 1.92
CA TYR A 369 48.07 28.56 2.31
C TYR A 369 49.00 27.34 2.41
N ASN A 370 50.13 27.35 1.69
CA ASN A 370 51.16 26.31 1.80
C ASN A 370 52.37 26.82 2.59
N ASN A 371 52.61 26.26 3.79
CA ASN A 371 53.80 25.45 4.15
C ASN A 371 54.25 25.50 5.64
N TYR A 372 54.61 24.29 6.12
CA TYR A 372 55.50 23.85 7.20
C TYR A 372 55.05 23.70 8.69
N TYR A 373 55.38 22.48 9.16
CA TYR A 373 55.14 21.77 10.42
C TYR A 373 55.81 22.40 11.65
N TRP A 374 55.16 22.42 12.82
CA TRP A 374 55.71 22.07 14.16
C TRP A 374 54.56 21.87 15.18
N PRO A 375 54.57 20.84 16.04
CA PRO A 375 53.49 20.51 16.95
C PRO A 375 53.58 21.36 18.22
N GLY A 376 52.76 22.40 18.30
CA GLY A 376 52.64 23.26 19.48
C GLY A 376 51.18 23.59 19.71
N SER A 377 50.58 22.91 20.68
CA SER A 377 49.21 23.13 21.14
C SER A 377 49.02 24.56 21.63
N TYR A 378 48.29 25.37 20.87
CA TYR A 378 47.42 26.40 21.45
C TYR A 378 46.09 26.48 20.69
N ASP A 379 45.08 26.25 21.50
CA ASP A 379 43.65 26.22 21.29
C ASP A 379 43.08 27.58 20.83
N LYS A 380 42.07 27.52 19.94
CA LYS A 380 40.98 28.48 19.62
C LYS A 380 40.52 28.25 18.16
N LYS A 381 39.29 27.87 17.81
CA LYS A 381 37.98 27.89 18.48
C LYS A 381 37.07 26.87 17.77
N TYR A 382 36.49 25.93 18.51
CA TYR A 382 35.14 25.44 18.24
C TYR A 382 34.29 25.81 19.46
N TYR A 383 33.35 26.74 19.30
CA TYR A 383 32.40 27.04 20.37
C TYR A 383 31.15 26.19 20.18
N ASP A 384 30.91 25.30 21.14
CA ASP A 384 29.55 24.96 21.58
C ASP A 384 29.00 26.17 22.36
N TYR A 385 27.72 26.48 22.21
CA TYR A 385 27.12 27.59 22.95
C TYR A 385 26.46 27.07 24.24
N ARG A 386 26.87 27.68 25.36
CA ARG A 386 26.28 27.40 26.67
C ARG A 386 24.87 27.95 26.72
N VAL A 387 23.94 27.15 27.22
CA VAL A 387 22.54 27.56 27.41
C VAL A 387 22.23 27.74 28.89
N TYR A 388 21.26 28.60 29.17
CA TYR A 388 20.83 28.91 30.52
C TYR A 388 19.34 28.62 30.62
N PRO A 389 18.95 27.42 31.09
CA PRO A 389 17.55 27.07 31.24
C PRO A 389 16.88 27.95 32.28
N THR A 390 15.64 28.33 32.02
CA THR A 390 14.78 29.03 32.97
C THR A 390 13.90 28.02 33.72
N SER A 391 13.28 28.46 34.83
CA SER A 391 12.38 27.61 35.64
C SER A 391 13.00 26.29 36.10
N VAL A 392 14.27 26.32 36.52
CA VAL A 392 15.02 25.12 36.89
C VAL A 392 14.52 24.56 38.22
N SER A 393 14.16 23.27 38.22
CA SER A 393 13.82 22.50 39.42
C SER A 393 14.73 21.28 39.51
N ARG A 394 15.44 21.11 40.62
CA ARG A 394 16.39 20.00 40.79
C ARG A 394 16.21 19.26 42.11
N THR A 395 16.57 17.99 42.10
CA THR A 395 16.79 17.17 43.29
C THR A 395 18.23 16.65 43.27
N THR A 396 18.57 15.75 44.19
CA THR A 396 19.85 15.07 44.15
C THR A 396 19.98 14.07 43.00
N SER A 397 18.88 13.73 42.32
CA SER A 397 18.86 12.64 41.34
C SER A 397 18.37 13.07 39.96
N TYR A 398 17.88 14.30 39.80
CA TYR A 398 17.46 14.82 38.50
C TYR A 398 17.42 16.36 38.47
N VAL A 399 17.40 16.91 37.26
CA VAL A 399 17.08 18.31 36.98
C VAL A 399 16.03 18.44 35.88
N LYS A 400 15.12 19.39 36.06
CA LYS A 400 14.15 19.86 35.07
C LYS A 400 14.44 21.31 34.73
N GLY A 401 14.21 21.70 33.49
CA GLY A 401 14.37 23.10 33.06
C GLY A 401 13.64 23.40 31.75
N TYR A 402 13.64 24.67 31.38
CA TYR A 402 12.96 25.20 30.20
C TYR A 402 13.92 25.94 29.27
N LEU A 403 13.92 25.57 27.99
CA LEU A 403 14.74 26.09 26.89
C LEU A 403 13.87 26.25 25.63
N PRO A 404 13.11 27.36 25.50
CA PRO A 404 12.09 27.53 24.45
C PRO A 404 12.66 27.59 23.03
N ASN A 405 13.92 27.97 22.88
CA ASN A 405 14.58 28.13 21.58
C ASN A 405 15.34 26.87 21.13
N GLU A 406 15.31 25.80 21.93
CA GLU A 406 16.14 24.59 21.71
C GLU A 406 15.30 23.33 21.54
N LYS A 407 14.05 23.49 21.11
CA LYS A 407 13.09 22.40 20.90
C LYS A 407 13.65 21.35 19.94
N GLY A 408 13.58 20.09 20.33
CA GLY A 408 14.09 18.96 19.56
C GLY A 408 15.62 18.76 19.63
N ARG A 409 16.36 19.61 20.35
CA ARG A 409 17.81 19.47 20.53
C ARG A 409 18.15 18.74 21.83
N THR A 410 19.34 18.16 21.90
CA THR A 410 19.77 17.39 23.08
C THR A 410 20.51 18.31 24.05
N VAL A 411 19.98 18.48 25.26
CA VAL A 411 20.67 19.18 26.34
C VAL A 411 21.41 18.18 27.23
N SER A 412 22.66 18.48 27.54
CA SER A 412 23.56 17.72 28.42
C SER A 412 23.91 18.54 29.66
N VAL A 413 23.95 17.88 30.81
CA VAL A 413 24.25 18.50 32.11
C VAL A 413 25.56 17.96 32.68
N TYR A 414 26.38 18.88 33.17
CA TYR A 414 27.67 18.58 33.82
C TYR A 414 27.73 19.22 35.20
N SER A 415 28.51 18.66 36.11
CA SER A 415 28.85 19.27 37.39
C SER A 415 30.36 19.45 37.58
N ASP A 416 30.77 20.24 38.55
CA ASP A 416 32.19 20.37 38.91
C ASP A 416 32.65 19.17 39.75
N ASP A 417 33.62 18.40 39.27
CA ASP A 417 34.28 17.39 40.11
C ASP A 417 35.41 18.04 40.91
N TYR A 418 35.23 18.21 42.22
CA TYR A 418 36.32 18.58 43.12
C TYR A 418 37.01 17.29 43.59
N TYR A 419 38.02 16.84 42.84
CA TYR A 419 38.88 15.75 43.29
C TYR A 419 39.98 16.30 44.21
N TYR A 420 39.99 15.88 45.48
CA TYR A 420 41.08 16.13 46.42
C TYR A 420 41.97 14.88 46.43
N ASP A 421 43.06 14.88 45.67
CA ASP A 421 44.04 13.80 45.78
C ASP A 421 45.08 14.18 46.85
N GLY A 422 45.05 13.44 47.95
CA GLY A 422 45.97 13.57 49.06
C GLY A 422 47.25 12.77 48.83
N TYR A 423 48.35 13.37 49.25
CA TYR A 423 49.61 12.74 49.68
C TYR A 423 50.11 11.50 48.91
N TYR A 424 51.13 11.73 48.06
CA TYR A 424 52.25 10.79 47.97
C TYR A 424 53.50 11.43 48.58
N SER A 425 53.86 10.94 49.77
CA SER A 425 55.24 10.92 50.24
C SER A 425 56.02 9.89 49.43
N ASP A 426 57.06 10.32 48.70
CA ASP A 426 58.44 9.89 48.97
C ASP A 426 59.40 10.42 47.90
N GLY A 427 60.27 11.33 48.36
CA GLY A 427 61.71 11.28 48.07
C GLY A 427 62.23 11.73 46.70
N TYR A 428 62.22 13.04 46.40
CA TYR A 428 63.45 13.78 46.07
C TYR A 428 63.20 15.29 46.13
N TYR A 429 63.88 15.97 47.05
CA TYR A 429 63.88 17.42 47.17
C TYR A 429 64.74 18.03 46.06
N ASP A 430 64.21 19.01 45.33
CA ASP A 430 65.05 20.05 44.76
C ASP A 430 64.59 21.45 45.17
N TYR A 431 65.60 22.23 45.49
CA TYR A 431 65.63 23.42 46.32
C TYR A 431 65.00 24.63 45.61
N TYR A 432 63.67 24.82 45.65
CA TYR A 432 63.00 26.14 45.62
C TYR A 432 61.50 25.93 45.91
N GLY A 433 61.09 26.19 47.15
CA GLY A 433 59.72 25.97 47.61
C GLY A 433 58.67 26.78 46.85
N TYR A 434 57.86 26.09 46.06
CA TYR A 434 56.52 26.53 45.67
C TYR A 434 55.58 25.32 45.68
N TYR A 435 54.64 25.29 46.62
CA TYR A 435 53.47 24.42 46.54
C TYR A 435 52.64 24.86 45.33
N ASN A 436 52.78 24.18 44.20
CA ASN A 436 51.88 24.37 43.07
C ASN A 436 50.63 23.51 43.32
N ARG A 437 49.63 24.11 43.98
CA ARG A 437 48.30 23.53 44.16
C ARG A 437 47.56 23.66 42.81
N TYR A 438 47.66 22.65 41.96
CA TYR A 438 46.89 22.62 40.71
C TYR A 438 45.45 22.16 40.99
N TYR A 439 44.52 23.11 41.03
CA TYR A 439 43.10 22.80 40.89
C TYR A 439 42.81 22.47 39.42
N ARG A 440 42.57 21.20 39.10
CA ARG A 440 41.95 20.84 37.83
C ARG A 440 40.44 20.71 38.07
N SER A 441 39.69 21.76 37.70
CA SER A 441 38.23 21.64 37.51
C SER A 441 38.01 20.77 36.26
N SER A 442 37.64 19.51 36.46
CA SER A 442 37.09 18.67 35.40
C SER A 442 35.57 18.64 35.54
N LYS A 443 34.86 18.92 34.45
CA LYS A 443 33.40 18.82 34.40
C LYS A 443 32.99 17.36 34.29
N TYR A 444 32.19 16.87 35.22
CA TYR A 444 31.66 15.51 35.23
C TYR A 444 30.30 15.45 34.52
N TYR A 445 30.13 14.57 33.55
CA TYR A 445 28.86 14.39 32.83
C TYR A 445 27.83 13.69 33.71
N LEU A 446 26.64 14.28 33.84
CA LEU A 446 25.56 13.77 34.69
C LEU A 446 24.43 13.12 33.90
N GLY A 447 24.22 13.50 32.65
CA GLY A 447 23.14 12.97 31.82
C GLY A 447 22.70 13.95 30.73
N SER A 448 21.84 13.47 29.82
CA SER A 448 21.26 14.28 28.76
C SER A 448 19.81 13.90 28.46
N ALA A 449 19.05 14.84 27.90
CA ALA A 449 17.69 14.62 27.42
C ALA A 449 17.41 15.52 26.21
N THR A 450 16.47 15.12 25.37
CA THR A 450 15.95 15.98 24.31
C THR A 450 14.97 16.99 24.91
N VAL A 451 15.09 18.25 24.50
CA VAL A 451 14.12 19.29 24.83
C VAL A 451 12.84 19.02 24.05
N ASP A 452 11.72 18.89 24.74
CA ASP A 452 10.43 18.57 24.12
C ASP A 452 9.87 19.71 23.25
N SER A 453 8.73 19.46 22.61
CA SER A 453 8.05 20.42 21.73
C SER A 453 7.59 21.69 22.44
N ASP A 454 7.40 21.62 23.75
CA ASP A 454 6.98 22.75 24.57
C ASP A 454 8.19 23.54 25.08
N GLY A 455 9.39 22.96 25.04
CA GLY A 455 10.65 23.58 25.46
C GLY A 455 11.16 23.06 26.79
N TYR A 456 10.54 22.03 27.37
CA TYR A 456 10.95 21.47 28.67
C TYR A 456 11.89 20.27 28.49
N PHE A 457 12.71 20.03 29.51
CA PHE A 457 13.53 18.81 29.61
C PHE A 457 13.54 18.28 31.04
N THR A 458 13.75 16.97 31.18
CA THR A 458 14.03 16.29 32.45
C THR A 458 15.24 15.37 32.25
N ILE A 459 16.29 15.58 33.03
CA ILE A 459 17.51 14.77 33.01
C ILE A 459 17.67 14.09 34.36
N TYR A 460 17.72 12.76 34.35
CA TYR A 460 18.08 11.96 35.52
C TYR A 460 19.60 11.83 35.59
N PHE A 461 20.16 12.07 36.77
CA PHE A 461 21.60 12.01 36.96
C PHE A 461 22.07 10.56 37.07
N ASN A 462 23.21 10.27 36.44
CA ASN A 462 23.90 8.98 36.54
C ASN A 462 24.56 8.75 37.92
N ARG A 463 24.58 9.76 38.80
CA ARG A 463 24.97 9.69 40.21
C ARG A 463 24.14 10.66 41.04
N SER A 464 24.14 10.47 42.36
CA SER A 464 23.57 11.46 43.28
C SER A 464 24.45 12.72 43.32
N VAL A 465 23.87 13.89 43.13
CA VAL A 465 24.56 15.19 43.06
C VAL A 465 23.98 16.12 44.13
N PRO A 466 24.75 16.60 45.11
CA PRO A 466 24.27 17.55 46.09
C PRO A 466 23.66 18.80 45.45
N THR A 467 22.57 19.32 46.01
CA THR A 467 21.92 20.55 45.54
C THR A 467 22.74 21.82 45.79
N SER A 468 23.95 21.71 46.35
CA SER A 468 24.94 22.78 46.45
C SER A 468 25.93 22.80 45.28
N GLU A 469 26.05 21.72 44.50
CA GLU A 469 26.97 21.62 43.37
C GLU A 469 26.47 22.45 42.18
N SER A 470 27.38 23.07 41.45
CA SER A 470 27.03 23.90 40.28
C SER A 470 26.80 23.02 39.05
N LEU A 471 25.76 23.34 38.26
CA LEU A 471 25.40 22.61 37.03
C LEU A 471 25.64 23.46 35.79
N TYR A 472 26.13 22.84 34.73
CA TYR A 472 26.45 23.45 33.45
C TYR A 472 25.67 22.76 32.33
N TYR A 473 24.92 23.55 31.55
CA TYR A 473 24.02 23.05 30.51
C TYR A 473 24.58 23.38 29.12
N TYR A 474 24.65 22.38 28.26
CA TYR A 474 25.13 22.48 26.89
C TYR A 474 24.14 21.82 25.95
N VAL A 475 23.88 22.43 24.80
CA VAL A 475 23.10 21.81 23.74
C VAL A 475 24.06 21.18 22.74
N ASP A 476 23.74 19.97 22.30
CA ASP A 476 24.53 19.12 21.39
C ASP A 476 25.86 18.55 21.98
N GLY A 477 26.03 18.66 23.31
CA GLY A 477 26.99 17.90 24.13
C GLY A 477 28.41 18.50 24.23
N TYR A 478 29.07 18.31 25.39
CA TYR A 478 30.50 18.58 25.59
C TYR A 478 31.28 17.28 25.31
N LYS A 479 32.26 17.35 24.42
CA LYS A 479 33.07 16.19 24.03
C LYS A 479 34.16 15.91 25.08
N ASP A 480 33.87 15.05 26.07
CA ASP A 480 34.95 14.39 26.84
C ASP A 480 35.65 13.39 25.90
N GLY A 481 36.84 13.75 25.44
CA GLY A 481 37.61 12.97 24.45
C GLY A 481 38.00 11.55 24.90
N ARG A 482 37.72 11.16 26.15
CA ARG A 482 37.98 9.82 26.70
C ARG A 482 36.93 8.77 26.34
N TYR A 483 35.73 9.16 25.88
CA TYR A 483 34.67 8.24 25.47
C TYR A 483 34.49 8.25 23.95
N ALA A 484 34.16 7.09 23.39
CA ALA A 484 33.71 6.98 22.01
C ALA A 484 32.48 7.87 21.80
N THR A 485 32.36 8.43 20.61
CA THR A 485 31.22 9.25 20.18
C THR A 485 29.95 8.41 20.32
N VAL A 486 28.99 8.92 21.11
CA VAL A 486 27.73 8.22 21.38
C VAL A 486 27.04 7.89 20.05
N PRO A 487 26.73 6.61 19.77
CA PRO A 487 26.07 6.25 18.53
C PRO A 487 24.64 6.80 18.51
N SER A 488 24.17 7.22 17.34
CA SER A 488 22.79 7.59 17.06
C SER A 488 22.23 6.67 15.98
N VAL A 489 20.97 6.28 16.11
CA VAL A 489 20.29 5.43 15.13
C VAL A 489 19.34 6.30 14.31
N SER A 490 19.59 6.38 13.01
CA SER A 490 18.77 7.15 12.06
C SER A 490 17.73 6.29 11.35
N GLN A 491 17.96 4.97 11.28
CA GLN A 491 17.02 4.03 10.68
C GLN A 491 17.13 2.65 11.35
N ALA A 492 16.01 2.16 11.89
CA ALA A 492 15.87 0.79 12.36
C ALA A 492 14.37 0.44 12.33
N GLU A 493 13.94 -0.12 11.20
CA GLU A 493 12.53 -0.37 10.88
C GLU A 493 12.13 -1.82 11.11
N ALA A 494 10.88 -2.04 11.50
CA ALA A 494 10.35 -3.39 11.63
C ALA A 494 10.44 -4.18 10.31
N GLY A 495 10.82 -5.46 10.39
CA GLY A 495 10.90 -6.35 9.25
C GLY A 495 12.19 -6.24 8.43
N THR A 496 13.03 -5.22 8.67
CA THR A 496 14.34 -5.09 8.03
C THR A 496 15.41 -5.89 8.77
N MET A 497 16.47 -6.28 8.07
CA MET A 497 17.67 -6.91 8.68
C MET A 497 18.84 -5.94 8.72
N PHE A 498 18.57 -4.63 8.82
CA PHE A 498 19.65 -3.66 8.90
C PHE A 498 19.25 -2.44 9.70
N ILE A 499 20.26 -1.80 10.30
CA ILE A 499 20.14 -0.47 10.91
C ILE A 499 21.16 0.48 10.31
N LYS A 500 20.83 1.77 10.32
CA LYS A 500 21.75 2.85 9.96
C LYS A 500 21.85 3.87 11.09
N GLY A 501 22.99 4.51 11.18
CA GLY A 501 23.25 5.48 12.21
C GLY A 501 24.58 6.20 12.05
N LYS A 502 24.91 7.02 13.03
CA LYS A 502 26.21 7.68 13.15
C LYS A 502 26.88 7.33 14.47
N ALA A 503 28.20 7.28 14.48
CA ALA A 503 29.08 7.06 15.61
C ALA A 503 30.40 7.80 15.34
N GLY A 504 31.46 7.48 16.09
CA GLY A 504 32.79 8.04 15.84
C GLY A 504 33.36 7.55 14.51
N SER A 505 34.24 8.37 13.93
CA SER A 505 34.99 7.99 12.73
C SER A 505 35.72 6.65 12.95
N PHE A 506 35.50 5.70 12.06
CA PHE A 506 36.06 4.33 12.15
C PHE A 506 35.70 3.55 13.43
N ALA A 507 34.66 3.95 14.16
CA ALA A 507 34.21 3.24 15.36
C ALA A 507 33.69 1.83 15.01
N SER A 508 34.02 0.85 15.84
CA SER A 508 33.43 -0.48 15.77
C SER A 508 32.03 -0.45 16.41
N ILE A 509 31.04 -0.99 15.71
CA ILE A 509 29.63 -0.96 16.12
C ILE A 509 29.16 -2.37 16.46
N ARG A 510 28.51 -2.51 17.62
CA ARG A 510 27.85 -3.74 18.07
C ARG A 510 26.38 -3.47 18.37
N VAL A 511 25.51 -4.32 17.83
CA VAL A 511 24.05 -4.23 18.05
C VAL A 511 23.61 -5.43 18.87
N GLU A 512 22.89 -5.17 19.96
CA GLU A 512 22.34 -6.16 20.87
C GLU A 512 20.82 -6.02 20.97
N ASP A 513 20.12 -7.14 21.18
CA ASP A 513 18.70 -7.12 21.51
C ASP A 513 18.45 -6.81 22.99
N ALA A 514 17.17 -6.72 23.38
CA ALA A 514 16.76 -6.40 24.75
C ALA A 514 17.30 -7.37 25.83
N ASN A 515 17.72 -8.58 25.44
CA ASN A 515 18.30 -9.57 26.36
C ASN A 515 19.84 -9.51 26.37
N GLY A 516 20.46 -8.54 25.69
CA GLY A 516 21.90 -8.42 25.55
C GLY A 516 22.51 -9.41 24.54
N LYS A 517 21.69 -10.12 23.75
CA LYS A 517 22.21 -11.00 22.70
C LYS A 517 22.67 -10.15 21.52
N LYS A 518 23.92 -10.32 21.10
CA LYS A 518 24.45 -9.71 19.89
C LYS A 518 23.68 -10.18 18.65
N ILE A 519 23.21 -9.22 17.85
CA ILE A 519 22.43 -9.45 16.62
C ILE A 519 23.03 -8.78 15.39
N GLY A 520 24.16 -8.08 15.51
CA GLY A 520 24.88 -7.52 14.35
C GLY A 520 26.15 -6.77 14.75
N THR A 521 27.08 -6.64 13.82
CA THR A 521 28.30 -5.83 13.98
C THR A 521 28.70 -5.18 12.66
N THR A 522 29.30 -3.99 12.73
CA THR A 522 29.87 -3.30 11.55
C THR A 522 30.94 -2.31 12.00
N THR A 523 31.53 -1.56 11.08
CA THR A 523 32.46 -0.45 11.37
C THR A 523 31.94 0.81 10.69
N ALA A 524 31.94 1.94 11.40
CA ALA A 524 31.60 3.22 10.84
C ALA A 524 32.67 3.68 9.83
N ASN A 525 32.29 4.44 8.82
CA ASN A 525 33.25 5.00 7.85
C ASN A 525 34.01 6.21 8.43
N GLY A 526 34.82 6.87 7.60
CA GLY A 526 35.60 8.05 8.00
C GLY A 526 34.75 9.24 8.47
N ASP A 527 33.49 9.30 8.06
CA ASP A 527 32.51 10.32 8.48
C ASP A 527 31.66 9.87 9.69
N GLY A 528 31.97 8.70 10.25
CA GLY A 528 31.26 8.13 11.39
C GLY A 528 29.91 7.49 11.02
N GLU A 529 29.58 7.32 9.74
CA GLU A 529 28.33 6.68 9.33
C GLU A 529 28.47 5.16 9.31
N PHE A 530 27.47 4.45 9.83
CA PHE A 530 27.44 2.99 9.79
C PHE A 530 26.14 2.46 9.19
N SER A 531 26.26 1.33 8.50
CA SER A 531 25.14 0.45 8.12
C SER A 531 25.46 -0.95 8.64
N CYS A 532 24.64 -1.46 9.54
CA CYS A 532 24.84 -2.74 10.19
C CYS A 532 23.79 -3.72 9.69
N TYR A 533 24.20 -4.80 9.03
CA TYR A 533 23.33 -5.94 8.76
C TYR A 533 23.20 -6.80 10.00
N LEU A 534 22.00 -7.30 10.23
CA LEU A 534 21.62 -8.06 11.42
C LEU A 534 21.42 -9.53 11.09
N ASP A 535 21.70 -10.38 12.08
CA ASP A 535 21.52 -11.83 11.99
C ASP A 535 20.04 -12.24 11.92
N ARG A 536 19.13 -11.33 12.28
CA ARG A 536 17.67 -11.50 12.19
C ARG A 536 16.98 -10.20 11.85
N LYS A 537 15.74 -10.32 11.38
CA LYS A 537 14.85 -9.16 11.18
C LYS A 537 14.53 -8.47 12.49
N LEU A 538 14.45 -7.15 12.44
CA LEU A 538 13.95 -6.31 13.52
C LEU A 538 12.44 -6.50 13.70
N SER A 539 11.99 -6.38 14.93
CA SER A 539 10.60 -6.50 15.35
C SER A 539 10.08 -5.13 15.75
N LEU A 540 8.92 -4.74 15.22
CA LEU A 540 8.24 -3.50 15.61
C LEU A 540 8.15 -3.43 17.14
N GLY A 541 8.50 -2.29 17.73
CA GLY A 541 8.42 -2.04 19.17
C GLY A 541 9.56 -2.61 20.01
N GLU A 542 10.41 -3.48 19.46
CA GLU A 542 11.56 -4.01 20.20
C GLU A 542 12.58 -2.92 20.48
N THR A 543 13.23 -2.99 21.65
CA THR A 543 14.35 -2.10 21.98
C THR A 543 15.65 -2.80 21.63
N ILE A 544 16.45 -2.17 20.77
CA ILE A 544 17.81 -2.57 20.46
C ILE A 544 18.80 -1.64 21.16
N LYS A 545 19.95 -2.17 21.55
CA LYS A 545 21.07 -1.41 22.08
C LYS A 545 22.18 -1.35 21.02
N VAL A 546 22.69 -0.16 20.75
CA VAL A 546 23.79 0.06 19.79
C VAL A 546 24.97 0.62 20.56
N ILE A 547 26.11 -0.06 20.46
CA ILE A 547 27.34 0.23 21.21
C ILE A 547 28.43 0.60 20.20
N ALA A 548 29.17 1.68 20.46
CA ALA A 548 30.30 2.13 19.67
C ALA A 548 31.60 2.06 20.48
N SER A 549 32.66 1.55 19.85
CA SER A 549 34.00 1.42 20.41
C SER A 549 35.03 2.11 19.50
N GLU A 550 35.88 2.97 20.07
CA GLU A 550 36.96 3.68 19.36
C GLU A 550 38.31 3.40 20.04
N SER A 551 39.40 3.39 19.27
CA SER A 551 40.73 3.10 19.82
C SER A 551 41.09 4.07 20.93
N SER A 552 41.56 3.53 22.07
CA SER A 552 42.00 4.29 23.24
C SER A 552 40.90 5.12 23.92
N LYS A 553 39.63 4.78 23.70
CA LYS A 553 38.46 5.40 24.35
C LYS A 553 37.58 4.35 25.03
N TYR A 554 36.83 4.75 26.04
CA TYR A 554 35.78 3.93 26.63
C TYR A 554 34.57 3.81 25.70
N ASP A 555 33.89 2.66 25.69
CA ASP A 555 32.69 2.41 24.89
C ASP A 555 31.57 3.40 25.24
N SER A 556 30.71 3.70 24.27
CA SER A 556 29.47 4.44 24.46
C SER A 556 28.29 3.72 23.81
N GLU A 557 27.09 3.94 24.34
CA GLU A 557 25.89 3.21 23.91
C GLU A 557 24.66 4.11 23.76
N THR A 558 23.72 3.67 22.93
CA THR A 558 22.36 4.21 22.83
C THR A 558 21.34 3.08 22.76
N THR A 559 20.12 3.35 23.19
CA THR A 559 18.98 2.44 23.02
C THR A 559 18.00 3.02 22.01
N TYR A 560 17.51 2.20 21.09
CA TYR A 560 16.54 2.59 20.07
C TYR A 560 15.32 1.68 20.11
N LYS A 561 14.12 2.26 20.16
CA LYS A 561 12.86 1.51 20.02
C LYS A 561 12.51 1.43 18.54
N VAL A 562 12.56 0.23 17.98
CA VAL A 562 12.24 -0.04 16.56
C VAL A 562 10.81 0.44 16.28
N THR A 563 10.68 1.37 15.34
CA THR A 563 9.39 1.87 14.85
C THR A 563 9.15 1.37 13.44
N ASP A 564 7.96 1.63 12.91
CA ASP A 564 7.65 1.37 11.51
C ASP A 564 6.95 2.60 10.93
N THR A 565 7.65 3.27 10.01
CA THR A 565 7.15 4.45 9.28
C THR A 565 6.15 4.08 8.18
N SER A 566 5.95 2.79 7.92
CA SER A 566 5.11 2.26 6.83
C SER A 566 3.73 1.74 7.27
N LEU A 567 3.38 1.84 8.56
CA LEU A 567 2.07 1.45 9.08
C LEU A 567 0.95 2.25 8.41
N SER A 568 0.01 1.56 7.77
CA SER A 568 -1.19 2.18 7.23
C SER A 568 -1.96 2.84 8.37
N GLY A 569 -2.33 4.13 8.30
CA GLY A 569 -3.11 4.80 9.35
C GLY A 569 -4.47 4.15 9.66
N GLN A 570 -4.92 3.17 8.86
CA GLN A 570 -6.15 2.42 9.08
C GLN A 570 -5.98 1.36 10.18
N THR A 571 -6.76 1.54 11.26
CA THR A 571 -6.91 0.55 12.34
C THR A 571 -8.23 -0.18 12.21
N TYR A 572 -8.29 -1.41 12.71
CA TYR A 572 -9.47 -2.26 12.71
C TYR A 572 -9.78 -2.72 14.13
N ALA A 573 -10.98 -2.42 14.62
CA ALA A 573 -11.48 -3.01 15.84
C ALA A 573 -11.92 -4.45 15.56
N ARG A 574 -11.27 -5.42 16.21
CA ARG A 574 -11.51 -6.85 16.06
C ARG A 574 -12.23 -7.37 17.30
N VAL A 575 -13.41 -7.93 17.10
CA VAL A 575 -14.21 -8.55 18.17
C VAL A 575 -13.79 -10.00 18.44
N SER A 576 -13.88 -10.44 19.68
CA SER A 576 -13.83 -11.88 19.98
C SER A 576 -15.14 -12.54 19.55
N TYR A 577 -15.06 -13.67 18.85
CA TYR A 577 -16.24 -14.37 18.35
C TYR A 577 -16.32 -15.85 18.74
N ILE A 578 -15.30 -16.36 19.44
CA ILE A 578 -15.31 -17.69 20.03
C ILE A 578 -14.84 -17.62 21.50
N LYS A 579 -15.27 -18.60 22.30
CA LYS A 579 -14.81 -18.83 23.66
C LYS A 579 -14.27 -20.26 23.80
N GLY A 580 -13.37 -20.46 24.75
CA GLY A 580 -12.97 -21.80 25.16
C GLY A 580 -13.99 -22.39 26.14
N TYR A 581 -13.67 -23.58 26.63
CA TYR A 581 -14.49 -24.31 27.58
C TYR A 581 -14.23 -23.84 29.02
N PRO A 582 -15.18 -24.07 29.95
CA PRO A 582 -15.00 -23.71 31.36
C PRO A 582 -13.78 -24.34 32.03
N ASP A 583 -13.27 -25.45 31.48
CA ASP A 583 -12.05 -26.16 31.93
C ASP A 583 -10.74 -25.46 31.51
N GLY A 584 -10.82 -24.31 30.83
CA GLY A 584 -9.66 -23.53 30.38
C GLY A 584 -9.04 -24.01 29.06
N THR A 585 -9.65 -24.99 28.38
CA THR A 585 -9.18 -25.52 27.09
C THR A 585 -9.90 -24.89 25.91
N PHE A 586 -9.28 -24.93 24.72
CA PHE A 586 -9.89 -24.54 23.45
C PHE A 586 -10.46 -25.73 22.67
N LYS A 587 -9.87 -26.92 22.82
CA LYS A 587 -10.15 -28.17 22.10
C LYS A 587 -10.02 -28.01 20.57
N PRO A 588 -8.82 -27.74 20.04
CA PRO A 588 -8.62 -27.32 18.65
C PRO A 588 -9.03 -28.41 17.64
N SER A 589 -8.92 -29.68 18.02
CA SER A 589 -9.24 -30.84 17.20
C SER A 589 -10.68 -31.31 17.34
N ASN A 590 -11.47 -30.75 18.26
CA ASN A 590 -12.89 -31.09 18.35
C ASN A 590 -13.62 -30.53 17.12
N ASN A 591 -14.61 -31.29 16.63
CA ASN A 591 -15.51 -30.80 15.60
C ASN A 591 -16.38 -29.67 16.13
N VAL A 592 -16.76 -28.76 15.23
CA VAL A 592 -17.67 -27.66 15.49
C VAL A 592 -19.09 -28.10 15.18
N THR A 593 -20.03 -27.87 16.08
CA THR A 593 -21.44 -28.11 15.78
C THR A 593 -22.03 -27.02 14.88
N ARG A 594 -23.12 -27.32 14.18
CA ARG A 594 -23.81 -26.32 13.35
C ARG A 594 -24.26 -25.10 14.15
N ALA A 595 -24.68 -25.28 15.41
CA ALA A 595 -25.00 -24.19 16.32
C ALA A 595 -23.79 -23.30 16.65
N GLU A 596 -22.64 -23.90 16.96
CA GLU A 596 -21.40 -23.16 17.22
C GLU A 596 -20.94 -22.38 15.98
N ALA A 597 -21.00 -22.99 14.80
CA ALA A 597 -20.68 -22.32 13.54
C ALA A 597 -21.59 -21.11 13.28
N ALA A 598 -22.90 -21.28 13.46
CA ALA A 598 -23.88 -20.19 13.33
C ALA A 598 -23.61 -19.05 14.32
N GLN A 599 -23.28 -19.37 15.57
CA GLN A 599 -22.94 -18.39 16.60
C GLN A 599 -21.71 -17.57 16.19
N MET A 600 -20.60 -18.24 15.82
CA MET A 600 -19.35 -17.55 15.44
C MET A 600 -19.59 -16.61 14.25
N PHE A 601 -20.29 -17.10 13.23
CA PHE A 601 -20.56 -16.31 12.02
C PHE A 601 -21.49 -15.12 12.29
N ALA A 602 -22.56 -15.32 13.06
CA ALA A 602 -23.47 -14.25 13.46
C ALA A 602 -22.75 -13.15 14.27
N THR A 603 -21.88 -13.55 15.22
CA THR A 603 -21.09 -12.60 16.02
C THR A 603 -20.17 -11.75 15.15
N LEU A 604 -19.50 -12.35 14.16
CA LEU A 604 -18.65 -11.61 13.22
C LEU A 604 -19.44 -10.68 12.30
N LEU A 605 -20.56 -11.17 11.73
CA LEU A 605 -21.43 -10.37 10.87
C LEU A 605 -22.01 -9.14 11.56
N ASN A 606 -22.29 -9.24 12.86
CA ASN A 606 -22.87 -8.15 13.65
C ASN A 606 -21.82 -7.33 14.42
N GLY A 607 -20.53 -7.48 14.10
CA GLY A 607 -19.45 -6.73 14.74
C GLY A 607 -19.42 -6.90 16.27
N GLY A 608 -19.73 -8.09 16.77
CA GLY A 608 -19.75 -8.41 18.21
C GLY A 608 -20.98 -7.90 18.98
N THR A 609 -21.90 -7.20 18.32
CA THR A 609 -23.12 -6.70 18.96
C THR A 609 -24.22 -7.77 19.03
N SER A 610 -25.19 -7.59 19.93
CA SER A 610 -26.33 -8.51 20.06
C SER A 610 -27.19 -8.49 18.79
N PHE A 611 -27.53 -9.68 18.29
CA PHE A 611 -28.33 -9.88 17.08
C PHE A 611 -29.79 -10.25 17.41
N GLY A 612 -30.31 -9.66 18.49
CA GLY A 612 -31.66 -9.86 19.00
C GLY A 612 -31.74 -10.86 20.14
N THR A 613 -32.92 -10.96 20.75
CA THR A 613 -33.20 -11.86 21.89
C THR A 613 -34.24 -12.92 21.56
N SER A 614 -34.77 -12.94 20.32
CA SER A 614 -35.79 -13.91 19.92
C SER A 614 -35.25 -15.33 20.02
N SER A 615 -35.88 -16.11 20.89
CA SER A 615 -35.57 -17.51 21.12
C SER A 615 -36.39 -18.46 20.24
N THR A 616 -37.43 -17.95 19.57
CA THR A 616 -38.25 -18.71 18.63
C THR A 616 -37.68 -18.61 17.23
N THR A 617 -37.46 -19.75 16.58
CA THR A 617 -36.91 -19.92 15.25
C THR A 617 -37.91 -20.61 14.33
N LYS A 618 -37.69 -20.52 13.01
CA LYS A 618 -38.46 -21.28 12.01
C LYS A 618 -38.13 -22.78 11.99
N PHE A 619 -37.12 -23.22 12.73
CA PHE A 619 -36.65 -24.60 12.77
C PHE A 619 -37.16 -25.28 14.04
N ALA A 620 -37.78 -26.45 13.89
CA ALA A 620 -38.45 -27.11 15.01
C ALA A 620 -37.48 -27.48 16.17
N ASP A 621 -36.24 -27.81 15.84
CA ASP A 621 -35.19 -28.29 16.74
C ASP A 621 -34.23 -27.19 17.24
N ALA A 622 -34.45 -25.93 16.88
CA ALA A 622 -33.57 -24.82 17.24
C ALA A 622 -34.24 -23.75 18.12
N ASN A 623 -35.38 -24.06 18.74
CA ASN A 623 -36.15 -23.14 19.58
C ASN A 623 -35.70 -23.12 21.04
N ASN A 624 -35.69 -21.93 21.66
CA ASN A 624 -35.45 -21.71 23.08
C ASN A 624 -34.07 -22.19 23.56
N LYS A 625 -33.04 -21.95 22.75
CA LYS A 625 -31.65 -22.33 23.02
C LYS A 625 -30.73 -21.12 22.93
N TRP A 626 -29.53 -21.26 23.48
CA TRP A 626 -28.53 -20.20 23.53
C TRP A 626 -28.13 -19.70 22.12
N TYR A 627 -28.19 -20.56 21.11
CA TYR A 627 -27.89 -20.24 19.71
C TYR A 627 -29.10 -19.74 18.91
N SER A 628 -30.33 -19.79 19.45
CA SER A 628 -31.54 -19.43 18.70
C SER A 628 -31.51 -18.00 18.14
N PRO A 629 -31.03 -16.97 18.87
CA PRO A 629 -30.91 -15.63 18.31
C PRO A 629 -29.91 -15.56 17.14
N ALA A 630 -28.80 -16.31 17.21
CA ALA A 630 -27.79 -16.34 16.16
C ALA A 630 -28.34 -16.98 14.88
N VAL A 631 -29.00 -18.12 15.03
CA VAL A 631 -29.67 -18.84 13.94
C VAL A 631 -30.73 -17.95 13.28
N ASN A 632 -31.55 -17.24 14.07
CA ASN A 632 -32.53 -16.29 13.56
C ASN A 632 -31.90 -15.16 12.76
N TYR A 633 -30.81 -14.58 13.26
CA TYR A 633 -30.14 -13.46 12.60
C TYR A 633 -29.59 -13.84 11.23
N ILE A 634 -28.89 -14.95 11.12
CA ILE A 634 -28.32 -15.40 9.84
C ILE A 634 -29.39 -15.94 8.89
N ALA A 635 -30.42 -16.61 9.41
CA ALA A 635 -31.57 -17.05 8.61
C ALA A 635 -32.37 -15.86 8.06
N GLY A 636 -32.57 -14.82 8.87
CA GLY A 636 -33.24 -13.58 8.46
C GLY A 636 -32.47 -12.78 7.40
N LYS A 637 -31.14 -12.96 7.32
CA LYS A 637 -30.30 -12.44 6.23
C LYS A 637 -30.28 -13.32 4.97
N GLY A 638 -31.00 -14.43 4.96
CA GLY A 638 -30.99 -15.39 3.84
C GLY A 638 -29.71 -16.20 3.72
N LEU A 639 -28.87 -16.24 4.76
CA LEU A 639 -27.57 -16.93 4.75
C LEU A 639 -27.67 -18.39 5.27
N LEU A 640 -28.88 -18.80 5.71
CA LEU A 640 -29.15 -20.12 6.27
C LEU A 640 -30.59 -20.55 6.02
N SER A 641 -30.77 -21.75 5.44
CA SER A 641 -32.09 -22.27 5.06
C SER A 641 -32.56 -23.52 5.82
N GLY A 642 -31.69 -24.16 6.62
CA GLY A 642 -32.00 -25.44 7.28
C GLY A 642 -32.08 -26.61 6.31
N TYR A 643 -32.60 -27.75 6.77
CA TYR A 643 -32.85 -28.95 5.96
C TYR A 643 -34.29 -28.96 5.45
N SER A 644 -34.56 -29.80 4.44
CA SER A 644 -35.89 -29.94 3.82
C SER A 644 -36.96 -30.48 4.78
N ASP A 645 -36.56 -31.14 5.86
CA ASP A 645 -37.43 -31.61 6.95
C ASP A 645 -37.83 -30.52 7.95
N GLY A 646 -37.43 -29.26 7.71
CA GLY A 646 -37.71 -28.12 8.58
C GLY A 646 -36.80 -28.03 9.81
N THR A 647 -35.76 -28.86 9.90
CA THR A 647 -34.80 -28.86 11.01
C THR A 647 -33.54 -28.06 10.70
N PHE A 648 -32.80 -27.68 11.74
CA PHE A 648 -31.47 -27.06 11.64
C PHE A 648 -30.34 -28.04 11.98
N LYS A 649 -30.59 -29.06 12.79
CA LYS A 649 -29.65 -30.04 13.36
C LYS A 649 -28.52 -29.37 14.14
N PRO A 650 -28.82 -28.59 15.20
CA PRO A 650 -27.87 -27.72 15.87
C PRO A 650 -26.68 -28.46 16.49
N ASP A 651 -26.90 -29.67 17.00
CA ASP A 651 -25.88 -30.47 17.70
C ASP A 651 -25.07 -31.37 16.75
N ALA A 652 -25.42 -31.42 15.46
CA ALA A 652 -24.64 -32.16 14.48
C ALA A 652 -23.35 -31.42 14.13
N ASP A 653 -22.26 -32.16 13.94
CA ASP A 653 -21.00 -31.62 13.45
C ASP A 653 -21.18 -31.04 12.05
N ILE A 654 -20.69 -29.82 11.84
CA ILE A 654 -20.81 -29.16 10.55
C ILE A 654 -19.78 -29.71 9.55
N THR A 655 -20.23 -30.01 8.34
CA THR A 655 -19.31 -30.38 7.25
C THR A 655 -18.66 -29.16 6.61
N ARG A 656 -17.52 -29.35 5.95
CA ARG A 656 -16.85 -28.29 5.19
C ARG A 656 -17.74 -27.68 4.11
N ALA A 657 -18.56 -28.48 3.43
CA ALA A 657 -19.52 -28.01 2.43
C ALA A 657 -20.64 -27.16 3.06
N GLU A 658 -21.21 -27.59 4.18
CA GLU A 658 -22.24 -26.83 4.88
C GLU A 658 -21.70 -25.51 5.42
N PHE A 659 -20.47 -25.51 5.93
CA PHE A 659 -19.82 -24.29 6.38
C PHE A 659 -19.54 -23.34 5.23
N ALA A 660 -19.04 -23.85 4.08
CA ALA A 660 -18.87 -23.06 2.87
C ALA A 660 -20.19 -22.44 2.40
N GLN A 661 -21.27 -23.21 2.40
CA GLN A 661 -22.61 -22.72 2.06
C GLN A 661 -23.04 -21.56 2.97
N MET A 662 -22.84 -21.71 4.29
CA MET A 662 -23.20 -20.69 5.29
C MET A 662 -22.48 -19.36 5.04
N ILE A 663 -21.17 -19.39 4.76
CA ILE A 663 -20.37 -18.18 4.58
C ILE A 663 -20.46 -17.61 3.15
N SER A 664 -20.80 -18.43 2.15
CA SER A 664 -20.82 -18.04 0.74
C SER A 664 -21.73 -16.84 0.45
N GLY A 665 -22.85 -16.70 1.18
CA GLY A 665 -23.79 -15.59 0.99
C GLY A 665 -23.22 -14.22 1.42
N TYR A 666 -22.18 -14.19 2.26
CA TYR A 666 -21.49 -12.95 2.65
C TYR A 666 -20.41 -12.51 1.64
N LEU A 667 -19.85 -13.46 0.90
CA LEU A 667 -18.75 -13.18 -0.03
C LEU A 667 -19.24 -12.43 -1.28
N LYS A 668 -18.40 -11.54 -1.82
CA LYS A 668 -18.69 -10.83 -3.08
C LYS A 668 -18.73 -11.83 -4.24
N ALA A 669 -19.65 -11.63 -5.18
CA ALA A 669 -19.61 -12.31 -6.48
C ALA A 669 -18.48 -11.69 -7.30
N GLY A 670 -17.52 -12.49 -7.79
CA GLY A 670 -16.56 -11.96 -8.77
C GLY A 670 -15.09 -12.37 -8.66
N TYR A 671 -14.72 -13.46 -7.98
CA TYR A 671 -13.41 -14.06 -8.25
C TYR A 671 -13.57 -15.23 -9.22
N ALA A 672 -13.02 -15.08 -10.42
CA ALA A 672 -12.92 -16.12 -11.43
C ALA A 672 -11.91 -17.18 -11.01
N GLY A 673 -12.30 -18.02 -10.05
CA GLY A 673 -11.56 -19.22 -9.67
C GLY A 673 -12.54 -20.36 -9.54
N SER A 674 -12.73 -21.13 -10.62
CA SER A 674 -13.36 -22.45 -10.47
C SER A 674 -12.34 -23.33 -9.76
N ALA A 675 -12.70 -23.81 -8.59
CA ALA A 675 -11.82 -24.68 -7.83
C ALA A 675 -11.86 -26.05 -8.51
N ASN A 676 -10.76 -26.44 -9.16
CA ASN A 676 -10.63 -27.74 -9.82
C ASN A 676 -10.41 -28.88 -8.81
N PHE A 677 -11.17 -28.90 -7.72
CA PHE A 677 -11.11 -29.95 -6.71
C PHE A 677 -11.74 -31.24 -7.25
N LYS A 678 -11.00 -32.34 -7.15
CA LYS A 678 -11.39 -33.64 -7.73
C LYS A 678 -12.70 -34.19 -7.16
N ASP A 679 -13.02 -33.82 -5.93
CA ASP A 679 -14.13 -34.32 -5.13
C ASP A 679 -15.31 -33.33 -5.00
N VAL A 680 -15.31 -32.25 -5.79
CA VAL A 680 -16.36 -31.21 -5.75
C VAL A 680 -17.24 -31.24 -7.01
N LYS A 681 -16.76 -31.80 -8.13
CA LYS A 681 -17.53 -31.91 -9.37
C LYS A 681 -18.84 -32.67 -9.15
N GLY A 682 -19.97 -32.00 -9.38
CA GLY A 682 -21.31 -32.56 -9.18
C GLY A 682 -21.81 -32.54 -7.73
N HIS A 683 -21.04 -31.97 -6.79
CA HIS A 683 -21.46 -31.80 -5.40
C HIS A 683 -22.41 -30.60 -5.27
N TRP A 684 -23.46 -30.73 -4.44
CA TRP A 684 -24.49 -29.69 -4.25
C TRP A 684 -23.93 -28.34 -3.79
N ALA A 685 -22.80 -28.37 -3.07
CA ALA A 685 -22.12 -27.18 -2.57
C ALA A 685 -21.05 -26.61 -3.53
N SER A 686 -20.96 -27.07 -4.78
CA SER A 686 -19.89 -26.68 -5.72
C SER A 686 -19.75 -25.16 -5.84
N ASP A 687 -20.85 -24.45 -6.04
CA ASP A 687 -20.84 -22.99 -6.21
C ASP A 687 -20.34 -22.27 -4.94
N ALA A 688 -20.77 -22.75 -3.77
CA ALA A 688 -20.33 -22.20 -2.49
C ALA A 688 -18.84 -22.46 -2.26
N ILE A 689 -18.36 -23.64 -2.62
CA ILE A 689 -16.95 -24.05 -2.53
C ILE A 689 -16.08 -23.19 -3.46
N ASP A 690 -16.50 -23.02 -4.72
CA ASP A 690 -15.82 -22.15 -5.68
C ASP A 690 -15.76 -20.71 -5.18
N LYS A 691 -16.84 -20.23 -4.54
CA LYS A 691 -16.88 -18.87 -4.01
C LYS A 691 -15.92 -18.66 -2.84
N VAL A 692 -15.83 -19.60 -1.90
CA VAL A 692 -14.88 -19.50 -0.78
C VAL A 692 -13.43 -19.67 -1.24
N PHE A 693 -13.20 -20.50 -2.26
CA PHE A 693 -11.88 -20.68 -2.87
C PHE A 693 -11.43 -19.43 -3.64
N GLY A 694 -12.29 -18.89 -4.51
CA GLY A 694 -11.99 -17.70 -5.30
C GLY A 694 -11.71 -16.46 -4.44
N ASN A 695 -12.36 -16.36 -3.27
CA ASN A 695 -12.09 -15.29 -2.30
C ASN A 695 -10.86 -15.56 -1.41
N LYS A 696 -10.06 -16.61 -1.70
CA LYS A 696 -8.87 -17.02 -0.94
C LYS A 696 -9.14 -17.28 0.55
N ALA A 697 -10.37 -17.65 0.88
CA ALA A 697 -10.75 -17.99 2.26
C ALA A 697 -10.40 -19.44 2.60
N VAL A 698 -10.37 -20.32 1.60
CA VAL A 698 -10.02 -21.74 1.73
C VAL A 698 -9.21 -22.18 0.52
N GLU A 699 -8.04 -22.78 0.72
CA GLU A 699 -7.16 -23.22 -0.38
C GLU A 699 -7.39 -24.69 -0.79
N GLY A 700 -8.03 -25.49 0.06
CA GLY A 700 -8.17 -26.94 -0.10
C GLY A 700 -6.99 -27.72 0.49
N TYR A 701 -6.89 -29.01 0.16
CA TYR A 701 -5.82 -29.88 0.64
C TYR A 701 -4.73 -30.06 -0.44
N PRO A 702 -3.46 -30.33 -0.06
CA PRO A 702 -2.36 -30.54 -1.00
C PRO A 702 -2.58 -31.66 -2.03
N ASP A 703 -3.48 -32.60 -1.75
CA ASP A 703 -3.87 -33.70 -2.63
C ASP A 703 -4.82 -33.26 -3.78
N GLY A 704 -5.19 -31.98 -3.82
CA GLY A 704 -6.11 -31.40 -4.80
C GLY A 704 -7.58 -31.66 -4.49
N THR A 705 -7.92 -31.96 -3.23
CA THR A 705 -9.29 -32.19 -2.77
C THR A 705 -9.79 -31.07 -1.84
N PHE A 706 -11.10 -30.91 -1.77
CA PHE A 706 -11.74 -30.02 -0.79
C PHE A 706 -12.21 -30.77 0.46
N LYS A 707 -12.53 -32.06 0.34
CA LYS A 707 -13.16 -32.95 1.33
C LYS A 707 -14.50 -32.39 1.83
N PRO A 708 -15.50 -32.18 0.95
CA PRO A 708 -16.73 -31.48 1.28
C PRO A 708 -17.53 -32.11 2.44
N ASN A 709 -17.49 -33.44 2.55
CA ASN A 709 -18.21 -34.20 3.57
C ASN A 709 -17.42 -34.39 4.88
N LYS A 710 -16.15 -33.95 4.94
CA LYS A 710 -15.37 -34.00 6.19
C LYS A 710 -15.92 -32.94 7.15
N THR A 711 -16.08 -33.29 8.42
CA THR A 711 -16.42 -32.35 9.49
C THR A 711 -15.29 -31.35 9.73
N LEU A 712 -15.66 -30.15 10.18
CA LEU A 712 -14.73 -29.06 10.43
C LEU A 712 -14.31 -29.03 11.90
N THR A 713 -13.01 -28.99 12.17
CA THR A 713 -12.50 -28.80 13.52
C THR A 713 -12.58 -27.34 13.96
N ARG A 714 -12.54 -27.07 15.27
CA ARG A 714 -12.54 -25.72 15.84
C ARG A 714 -11.39 -24.87 15.33
N ALA A 715 -10.19 -25.44 15.21
CA ALA A 715 -9.02 -24.77 14.64
C ALA A 715 -9.18 -24.43 13.15
N GLU A 716 -9.75 -25.35 12.35
CA GLU A 716 -10.07 -25.08 10.94
C GLU A 716 -11.14 -23.98 10.81
N ALA A 717 -12.19 -24.01 11.64
CA ALA A 717 -13.28 -23.03 11.61
C ALA A 717 -12.82 -21.59 11.85
N VAL A 718 -12.03 -21.34 12.90
CA VAL A 718 -11.52 -20.00 13.20
C VAL A 718 -10.56 -19.50 12.12
N THR A 719 -9.77 -20.40 11.53
CA THR A 719 -8.84 -20.05 10.43
C THR A 719 -9.60 -19.57 9.21
N VAL A 720 -10.66 -20.30 8.81
CA VAL A 720 -11.51 -19.92 7.67
C VAL A 720 -12.25 -18.61 7.95
N LEU A 721 -12.84 -18.44 9.15
CA LEU A 721 -13.56 -17.21 9.49
C LEU A 721 -12.63 -15.99 9.55
N ASN A 722 -11.42 -16.13 10.10
CA ASN A 722 -10.44 -15.06 10.07
C ASN A 722 -10.13 -14.65 8.63
N ALA A 723 -9.91 -15.59 7.71
CA ALA A 723 -9.69 -15.28 6.30
C ALA A 723 -10.90 -14.57 5.66
N VAL A 724 -12.13 -15.07 5.86
CA VAL A 724 -13.37 -14.47 5.34
C VAL A 724 -13.54 -13.01 5.78
N PHE A 725 -13.19 -12.71 7.04
CA PHE A 725 -13.31 -11.37 7.62
C PHE A 725 -12.02 -10.54 7.52
N ASN A 726 -11.09 -10.96 6.66
CA ASN A 726 -9.80 -10.29 6.40
C ASN A 726 -9.02 -10.01 7.68
N ARG A 727 -8.88 -11.03 8.53
CA ARG A 727 -8.03 -11.06 9.72
C ARG A 727 -6.81 -11.92 9.41
N TYR A 728 -5.74 -11.30 8.92
CA TYR A 728 -4.52 -12.02 8.56
C TYR A 728 -3.48 -11.89 9.67
N THR A 729 -3.69 -12.73 10.69
CA THR A 729 -2.88 -12.73 11.90
C THR A 729 -1.79 -13.80 11.84
N THR A 730 -0.56 -13.41 12.15
CA THR A 730 0.65 -14.25 12.13
C THR A 730 1.37 -14.15 13.48
N SER A 731 2.53 -14.81 13.61
CA SER A 731 3.41 -14.62 14.76
C SER A 731 3.89 -13.18 14.94
N ASN A 732 4.05 -12.43 13.84
CA ASN A 732 4.46 -11.02 13.93
C ASN A 732 3.36 -10.14 14.52
N SER A 733 2.10 -10.52 14.34
CA SER A 733 0.95 -9.76 14.85
C SER A 733 0.98 -9.59 16.36
N PHE A 734 1.57 -10.55 17.08
CA PHE A 734 1.59 -10.61 18.54
C PHE A 734 2.90 -10.12 19.17
N LYS A 735 3.87 -9.64 18.38
CA LYS A 735 5.21 -9.29 18.90
C LYS A 735 5.20 -8.19 19.97
N ASN A 736 4.18 -7.33 19.98
CA ASN A 736 3.99 -6.26 20.96
C ASN A 736 2.84 -6.51 21.95
N VAL A 737 2.26 -7.71 21.92
CA VAL A 737 1.12 -8.05 22.77
C VAL A 737 1.64 -8.76 24.01
N SER A 738 1.39 -8.18 25.17
CA SER A 738 1.64 -8.87 26.43
C SER A 738 0.73 -10.09 26.53
N SER A 739 1.32 -11.28 26.64
CA SER A 739 0.59 -12.54 26.78
C SER A 739 -0.18 -12.65 28.10
N ALA A 740 0.15 -11.82 29.10
CA ALA A 740 -0.45 -11.87 30.44
C ALA A 740 -1.95 -11.55 30.46
N ASN A 741 -2.42 -10.69 29.54
CA ASN A 741 -3.82 -10.25 29.49
C ASN A 741 -4.63 -10.94 28.39
N LEU A 742 -4.01 -11.87 27.64
CA LEU A 742 -4.70 -12.64 26.63
C LEU A 742 -5.45 -13.81 27.27
N LYS A 743 -6.63 -14.12 26.72
CA LYS A 743 -7.28 -15.40 26.94
C LYS A 743 -6.44 -16.47 26.23
N ASN A 744 -5.59 -17.12 27.01
CA ASN A 744 -4.82 -18.28 26.62
C ASN A 744 -5.54 -19.56 27.01
N TYR A 745 -5.15 -20.68 26.39
CA TYR A 745 -5.76 -21.99 26.62
C TYR A 745 -4.69 -23.01 26.97
N SER A 746 -4.98 -23.86 27.95
CA SER A 746 -4.00 -24.81 28.51
C SER A 746 -3.60 -25.92 27.54
N ASP A 747 -4.42 -26.20 26.53
CA ASP A 747 -4.23 -27.25 25.53
C ASP A 747 -3.65 -26.75 24.20
N ILE A 748 -3.34 -25.45 24.09
CA ILE A 748 -2.77 -24.85 22.87
C ILE A 748 -1.36 -24.35 23.15
N SER A 749 -0.35 -25.00 22.57
CA SER A 749 1.03 -24.50 22.57
C SER A 749 1.28 -23.51 21.44
N SER A 750 2.26 -22.63 21.60
CA SER A 750 2.68 -21.66 20.55
C SER A 750 3.17 -22.31 19.25
N SER A 751 3.50 -23.61 19.29
CA SER A 751 3.87 -24.40 18.12
C SER A 751 2.68 -24.95 17.34
N HIS A 752 1.46 -24.89 17.90
CA HIS A 752 0.26 -25.35 17.21
C HIS A 752 0.00 -24.47 15.97
N TRP A 753 -0.24 -25.07 14.81
CA TRP A 753 -0.37 -24.35 13.54
C TRP A 753 -1.44 -23.25 13.54
N ALA A 754 -2.52 -23.45 14.31
CA ALA A 754 -3.61 -22.48 14.47
C ALA A 754 -3.46 -21.55 15.69
N TYR A 755 -2.34 -21.58 16.42
CA TYR A 755 -2.18 -20.85 17.69
C TYR A 755 -2.59 -19.37 17.58
N TYR A 756 -2.04 -18.66 16.59
CA TYR A 756 -2.31 -17.25 16.38
C TYR A 756 -3.74 -16.97 15.88
N GLN A 757 -4.32 -17.89 15.10
CA GLN A 757 -5.71 -17.81 14.64
C GLN A 757 -6.69 -17.95 15.81
N ILE A 758 -6.39 -18.85 16.73
CA ILE A 758 -7.17 -19.08 17.96
C ILE A 758 -7.11 -17.86 18.87
N LEU A 759 -5.92 -17.29 19.09
CA LEU A 759 -5.79 -16.08 19.91
C LEU A 759 -6.57 -14.90 19.34
N ASP A 760 -6.53 -14.69 18.02
CA ASP A 760 -7.32 -13.67 17.32
C ASP A 760 -8.82 -13.86 17.51
N ALA A 761 -9.30 -15.08 17.31
CA ALA A 761 -10.71 -15.39 17.44
C ALA A 761 -11.24 -15.15 18.87
N SER A 762 -10.40 -15.39 19.87
CA SER A 762 -10.79 -15.39 21.28
C SER A 762 -10.62 -14.05 22.00
N ASN A 763 -9.83 -13.14 21.44
CA ASN A 763 -9.48 -11.87 22.09
C ASN A 763 -9.93 -10.69 21.25
N ALA A 764 -10.72 -9.79 21.86
CA ALA A 764 -11.02 -8.51 21.24
C ALA A 764 -9.77 -7.62 21.31
N HIS A 765 -9.44 -6.96 20.20
CA HIS A 765 -8.22 -6.17 20.07
C HIS A 765 -8.37 -5.12 18.98
N VAL A 766 -7.41 -4.20 18.91
CA VAL A 766 -7.24 -3.30 17.77
C VAL A 766 -6.07 -3.82 16.95
N SER A 767 -6.28 -3.99 15.65
CA SER A 767 -5.21 -4.34 14.72
C SER A 767 -4.94 -3.20 13.74
N GLN A 768 -3.75 -3.17 13.15
CA GLN A 768 -3.36 -2.22 12.11
C GLN A 768 -2.58 -2.97 11.03
N LYS A 769 -2.83 -2.67 9.76
CA LYS A 769 -2.03 -3.24 8.67
C LYS A 769 -0.58 -2.77 8.75
N VAL A 770 0.35 -3.70 8.51
CA VAL A 770 1.78 -3.42 8.45
C VAL A 770 2.09 -2.38 7.38
N THR A 771 1.47 -2.48 6.21
CA THR A 771 1.52 -1.46 5.14
C THR A 771 0.17 -1.38 4.42
N SER A 772 -0.07 -0.34 3.61
CA SER A 772 -1.30 -0.23 2.79
C SER A 772 -1.49 -1.38 1.79
N THR A 773 -0.40 -2.05 1.41
CA THR A 773 -0.38 -3.18 0.47
C THR A 773 -0.22 -4.54 1.14
N SER A 774 0.15 -4.57 2.42
CA SER A 774 0.25 -5.81 3.19
C SER A 774 -1.13 -6.31 3.61
N ASN A 775 -1.28 -7.63 3.60
CA ASN A 775 -2.41 -8.29 4.26
C ASN A 775 -2.13 -8.48 5.76
N GLU A 776 -0.88 -8.54 6.18
CA GLU A 776 -0.48 -8.78 7.58
C GLU A 776 -0.86 -7.61 8.49
N GLU A 777 -1.37 -7.93 9.68
CA GLU A 777 -1.78 -6.95 10.68
C GLU A 777 -0.99 -7.12 11.98
N VAL A 778 -0.72 -6.02 12.67
CA VAL A 778 -0.13 -5.98 14.02
C VAL A 778 -1.16 -5.57 15.04
N TRP A 779 -1.15 -6.23 16.19
CA TRP A 779 -2.02 -5.88 17.31
C TRP A 779 -1.44 -4.69 18.06
N LYS A 780 -2.33 -3.80 18.51
CA LYS A 780 -2.00 -2.60 19.28
C LYS A 780 -2.33 -2.73 20.75
#